data_AF-Q2SRR1-F1
#
_entry.id   AF-Q2SRR1-F1
#
_cell.length_a   1.000
_cell.length_b   1.000
_cell.length_c   1.000
_cell.angle_alpha   90.00
_cell.angle_beta   90.00
_cell.angle_gamma   90.00
#
_symmetry.space_group_name_H-M   'P 1'
#
loop_
_entity.id
_entity.type
_entity.pdbx_description
1 polymer ?
#
loop_
_entity_poly.entity_id
_entity_poly.type
_entity_poly.pdbx_seq_one_letter_code
_entity_poly.pdbx_strand_id
1 'polypeptide(L)'
;MKKLLKVLTVVGFSALAAAPVVACEKKDNKTPNKDDSSNQNNNSNNKQKNELIQKFNNEVRNVYNGTVRPFVISRTAFLSKDSENKNFFSRESLYELDNEKNVNKDSDGYHSFYENLVQDRKNEFEKTLRTVLDVNSAVNKFKEKILSLGVDKYRTILGGFNNNKWIKGIKFRLTDSKMKFFEEKGSFDSTIQVGLDFQYQYKDSADQVKTETISDDFVINISSEEAIIKLVNDIKKSWVDLLLLDSNNLLKVDFERLKRFLGENQVLTAQDLLTTVTNNYKSAISKYNEVLAEEVREKISKYFIKNSENKVVKNLLLSFKDQNQKTDVEKNNTELNIGPLERSHYNAKGESGTLEKDSYDLLHLYFGEVKNGQEINLLNTKTGDEQLAKDLINPWVEKMANYKTEFKQTLANIASGFVNEDKLLEFNNKLEKDNVLKDLFKSSTSIESFDLKGLQLKLENGYVHDLGNISFSYVVEIDKNDEKLNFENLENLKSEGYKKSAVFDAYYKGIEVMLDQFHKFYGIQKAHPDYKTSEPSYPLKRLLFNMTGKPSSLKDSENSDFNIWDEWEKYLNQTENNRIDDWTSFYSLDFDVDVKKVKEEHLISNMLGIKNFKVFQDQAKQHEYEQEIYYENESYQRSYEKNNLNVTFPKGIVTKGRRNTHLEFGLLTDLLNFKLKVAEGFTYYTLGAVTIIGKLDDQNGNQDGNKPDGNQDGNKPDGNQDGNKPDGNQDGNKPDGNQDGNKPDGNQDGNNQK
;
A
#
# COMPACT_ATOMS: atom_id res chain seq x y z
N MET A 1 39.98 -26.29 -14.83
CA MET A 1 40.70 -25.21 -14.11
C MET A 1 39.73 -24.69 -13.06
N LYS A 2 39.89 -24.82 -11.73
CA LYS A 2 41.03 -25.18 -10.86
C LYS A 2 42.15 -24.13 -10.71
N LYS A 3 41.79 -22.90 -10.29
CA LYS A 3 42.42 -22.08 -9.22
C LYS A 3 41.72 -20.71 -9.12
N LEU A 4 41.92 -19.99 -8.01
CA LEU A 4 41.30 -18.71 -7.63
C LEU A 4 39.76 -18.69 -7.59
N LEU A 5 39.19 -18.91 -6.40
CA LEU A 5 37.99 -18.20 -5.94
C LEU A 5 38.01 -18.16 -4.40
N LYS A 6 38.11 -16.95 -3.83
CA LYS A 6 38.07 -16.60 -2.40
C LYS A 6 37.51 -15.16 -2.29
N VAL A 7 37.23 -14.73 -1.05
CA VAL A 7 36.97 -13.32 -0.60
C VAL A 7 35.49 -12.88 -0.53
N LEU A 8 34.98 -12.81 0.72
CA LEU A 8 33.82 -12.02 1.26
C LEU A 8 32.43 -12.24 0.59
N THR A 9 31.27 -11.70 1.04
CA THR A 9 30.83 -10.58 1.92
C THR A 9 29.65 -10.99 2.84
N VAL A 10 29.34 -10.29 3.95
CA VAL A 10 28.63 -10.85 5.15
C VAL A 10 27.24 -10.20 5.42
N VAL A 11 26.41 -10.76 6.31
CA VAL A 11 25.08 -10.26 6.84
C VAL A 11 25.03 -10.53 8.38
N GLY A 12 23.90 -10.53 9.08
CA GLY A 12 23.79 -10.73 10.54
C GLY A 12 22.42 -10.40 11.15
N PHE A 13 22.40 -9.89 12.39
CA PHE A 13 21.26 -10.15 13.27
C PHE A 13 20.95 -9.13 14.37
N SER A 14 19.66 -8.94 14.70
CA SER A 14 19.21 -8.23 15.91
C SER A 14 18.14 -8.96 16.76
N ALA A 15 17.73 -8.33 17.87
CA ALA A 15 16.72 -8.70 18.86
C ALA A 15 15.94 -7.45 19.33
N LEU A 16 15.14 -7.55 20.40
CA LEU A 16 13.99 -6.69 20.70
C LEU A 16 13.99 -6.02 22.10
N ALA A 17 13.62 -4.74 22.10
CA ALA A 17 13.11 -3.99 23.27
C ALA A 17 11.64 -3.59 23.04
N ALA A 18 10.85 -3.46 24.11
CA ALA A 18 9.40 -3.25 24.02
C ALA A 18 9.01 -1.78 23.70
N ALA A 19 7.97 -1.60 22.89
CA ALA A 19 7.42 -0.28 22.57
C ALA A 19 6.61 0.33 23.73
N PRO A 20 6.63 1.66 23.93
CA PRO A 20 5.78 2.33 24.90
C PRO A 20 4.32 2.36 24.44
N VAL A 21 3.40 2.11 25.38
CA VAL A 21 1.95 2.19 25.13
C VAL A 21 1.54 3.64 24.84
N VAL A 22 0.85 3.87 23.71
CA VAL A 22 0.16 5.14 23.46
C VAL A 22 -1.04 5.23 24.40
N ALA A 23 -0.89 6.01 25.47
CA ALA A 23 -1.97 6.25 26.42
C ALA A 23 -3.02 7.18 25.79
N CYS A 24 -4.28 6.74 25.70
CA CYS A 24 -5.39 7.62 25.37
C CYS A 24 -5.58 8.65 26.50
N GLU A 25 -5.56 9.94 26.16
CA GLU A 25 -5.88 10.99 27.13
C GLU A 25 -7.36 10.89 27.57
N LYS A 26 -7.60 11.13 28.86
CA LYS A 26 -8.97 11.16 29.40
C LYS A 26 -9.63 12.50 29.06
N LYS A 27 -10.91 12.45 28.72
CA LYS A 27 -11.77 13.65 28.68
C LYS A 27 -11.92 14.22 30.09
N ASP A 28 -11.45 15.45 30.30
CA ASP A 28 -11.80 16.27 31.47
C ASP A 28 -12.78 17.38 31.06
N ASN A 29 -13.88 17.53 31.82
CA ASN A 29 -14.94 18.48 31.52
C ASN A 29 -14.59 19.91 31.95
N LYS A 30 -14.63 20.88 31.03
CA LYS A 30 -14.86 22.30 31.36
C LYS A 30 -15.81 22.95 30.36
N THR A 31 -16.71 23.77 30.88
CA THR A 31 -17.73 24.54 30.16
C THR A 31 -17.14 25.78 29.46
N PRO A 32 -17.84 26.36 28.46
CA PRO A 32 -17.20 27.14 27.40
C PRO A 32 -16.89 28.60 27.80
N ASN A 33 -15.97 29.20 27.05
CA ASN A 33 -15.89 30.64 26.89
C ASN A 33 -15.57 30.98 25.41
N LYS A 34 -15.77 32.24 25.01
CA LYS A 34 -15.87 32.65 23.60
C LYS A 34 -14.52 32.84 22.86
N ASP A 35 -14.67 33.13 21.57
CA ASP A 35 -13.67 33.65 20.61
C ASP A 35 -12.73 32.61 19.98
N ASP A 36 -13.29 31.80 19.07
CA ASP A 36 -12.61 30.64 18.47
C ASP A 36 -12.58 30.63 16.93
N SER A 37 -12.22 31.76 16.31
CA SER A 37 -12.01 31.88 14.85
C SER A 37 -10.57 31.57 14.39
N SER A 38 -9.69 31.17 15.33
CA SER A 38 -8.26 30.90 15.04
C SER A 38 -7.89 29.41 15.05
N ASN A 39 -8.65 28.54 15.73
CA ASN A 39 -8.27 27.12 15.87
C ASN A 39 -8.53 26.25 14.63
N GLN A 40 -9.53 26.54 13.80
CA GLN A 40 -9.85 25.68 12.64
C GLN A 40 -8.71 25.66 11.60
N ASN A 41 -8.14 26.82 11.25
CA ASN A 41 -6.98 26.91 10.36
C ASN A 41 -5.73 26.23 10.95
N ASN A 42 -5.53 26.30 12.27
CA ASN A 42 -4.47 25.57 12.94
C ASN A 42 -4.67 24.04 12.84
N ASN A 43 -5.89 23.54 13.06
CA ASN A 43 -6.18 22.11 12.97
C ASN A 43 -5.96 21.53 11.56
N SER A 44 -6.35 22.23 10.49
CA SER A 44 -6.09 21.77 9.11
C SER A 44 -4.60 21.73 8.79
N ASN A 45 -3.84 22.79 9.11
CA ASN A 45 -2.40 22.81 8.91
C ASN A 45 -1.66 21.77 9.76
N ASN A 46 -2.10 21.56 11.01
CA ASN A 46 -1.56 20.51 11.89
C ASN A 46 -1.82 19.12 11.35
N LYS A 47 -3.01 18.84 10.79
CA LYS A 47 -3.34 17.57 10.13
C LYS A 47 -2.39 17.30 8.95
N GLN A 48 -2.24 18.27 8.04
CA GLN A 48 -1.31 18.15 6.89
C GLN A 48 0.15 17.95 7.33
N LYS A 49 0.61 18.68 8.36
CA LYS A 49 1.97 18.58 8.91
C LYS A 49 2.19 17.22 9.61
N ASN A 50 1.19 16.68 10.29
CA ASN A 50 1.23 15.34 10.89
C ASN A 50 1.26 14.22 9.84
N GLU A 51 0.47 14.31 8.76
CA GLU A 51 0.57 13.38 7.62
C GLU A 51 1.96 13.41 6.96
N LEU A 52 2.57 14.61 6.85
CA LEU A 52 3.93 14.77 6.34
C LEU A 52 4.98 14.14 7.28
N ILE A 53 4.80 14.27 8.59
CA ILE A 53 5.64 13.62 9.62
C ILE A 53 5.51 12.09 9.55
N GLN A 54 4.31 11.53 9.39
CA GLN A 54 4.13 10.08 9.21
C GLN A 54 4.85 9.58 7.95
N LYS A 55 4.69 10.28 6.82
CA LYS A 55 5.39 9.97 5.56
C LYS A 55 6.91 10.04 5.72
N PHE A 56 7.43 11.04 6.45
CA PHE A 56 8.86 11.18 6.74
C PHE A 56 9.40 10.07 7.65
N ASN A 57 8.73 9.79 8.76
CA ASN A 57 9.16 8.78 9.73
C ASN A 57 9.15 7.38 9.10
N ASN A 58 8.20 7.10 8.20
CA ASN A 58 8.18 5.86 7.42
C ASN A 58 9.33 5.79 6.41
N GLU A 59 9.60 6.85 5.64
CA GLU A 59 10.73 6.87 4.70
C GLU A 59 12.09 6.73 5.42
N VAL A 60 12.26 7.37 6.58
CA VAL A 60 13.46 7.20 7.44
C VAL A 60 13.57 5.78 7.99
N ARG A 61 12.48 5.16 8.45
CA ARG A 61 12.49 3.75 8.91
C ARG A 61 12.84 2.79 7.78
N ASN A 62 12.27 2.98 6.59
CA ASN A 62 12.55 2.15 5.42
C ASN A 62 14.00 2.29 4.96
N VAL A 63 14.56 3.51 4.90
CA VAL A 63 15.98 3.69 4.56
C VAL A 63 16.91 3.15 5.65
N TYR A 64 16.56 3.26 6.94
CA TYR A 64 17.32 2.62 8.03
C TYR A 64 17.36 1.09 7.87
N ASN A 65 16.19 0.48 7.66
CA ASN A 65 16.03 -0.96 7.45
C ASN A 65 16.71 -1.46 6.16
N GLY A 66 16.77 -0.64 5.11
CA GLY A 66 17.44 -0.97 3.85
C GLY A 66 18.94 -0.64 3.79
N THR A 67 19.52 0.08 4.78
CA THR A 67 20.94 0.50 4.74
C THR A 67 21.68 0.27 6.05
N VAL A 68 21.40 1.05 7.09
CA VAL A 68 22.14 1.01 8.37
C VAL A 68 22.05 -0.37 9.00
N ARG A 69 20.81 -0.87 9.11
CA ARG A 69 20.51 -2.14 9.76
C ARG A 69 21.27 -3.28 9.08
N PRO A 70 21.08 -3.60 7.78
CA PRO A 70 21.75 -4.70 7.09
C PRO A 70 23.28 -4.55 7.05
N PHE A 71 23.79 -3.32 7.03
CA PHE A 71 25.23 -3.05 7.07
C PHE A 71 25.86 -3.31 8.45
N VAL A 72 25.21 -2.92 9.56
CA VAL A 72 25.68 -3.28 10.92
C VAL A 72 25.57 -4.79 11.15
N ILE A 73 24.43 -5.36 10.73
CA ILE A 73 24.15 -6.80 10.58
C ILE A 73 25.33 -7.52 9.91
N SER A 74 25.82 -7.04 8.75
CA SER A 74 26.99 -7.59 8.02
C SER A 74 28.30 -7.65 8.81
N ARG A 75 28.35 -7.10 10.01
CA ARG A 75 29.53 -7.02 10.88
C ARG A 75 29.26 -7.57 12.28
N THR A 76 28.38 -8.56 12.46
CA THR A 76 28.14 -9.17 13.79
C THR A 76 28.75 -10.57 14.02
N ALA A 77 29.80 -10.97 13.29
CA ALA A 77 30.47 -12.26 13.55
C ALA A 77 31.98 -12.24 13.27
N PHE A 78 32.77 -12.67 14.27
CA PHE A 78 34.22 -12.44 14.34
C PHE A 78 35.04 -13.66 14.73
N LEU A 79 36.14 -13.85 14.00
CA LEU A 79 37.20 -14.78 14.36
C LEU A 79 38.14 -14.06 15.30
N SER A 80 38.22 -14.53 16.54
CA SER A 80 39.19 -14.04 17.52
C SER A 80 40.31 -15.06 17.66
N LYS A 81 41.33 -14.90 16.81
CA LYS A 81 42.65 -15.52 16.99
C LYS A 81 43.57 -14.42 17.53
N ASP A 82 44.33 -14.73 18.57
CA ASP A 82 45.07 -13.74 19.35
C ASP A 82 45.99 -12.86 18.49
N SER A 83 45.56 -11.63 18.23
CA SER A 83 46.28 -10.63 17.45
C SER A 83 47.12 -9.74 18.36
N GLU A 84 48.31 -9.35 17.90
CA GLU A 84 49.28 -8.56 18.68
C GLU A 84 48.73 -7.23 19.24
N ASN A 85 47.65 -6.70 18.63
CA ASN A 85 46.82 -5.66 19.24
C ASN A 85 45.69 -6.29 20.06
N LYS A 86 45.77 -6.17 21.40
CA LYS A 86 44.62 -6.41 22.28
C LYS A 86 43.45 -5.54 21.85
N ASN A 87 42.29 -6.17 21.70
CA ASN A 87 41.00 -5.50 21.50
C ASN A 87 39.95 -6.19 22.40
N PHE A 88 38.81 -5.54 22.60
CA PHE A 88 37.81 -5.99 23.57
C PHE A 88 37.23 -7.39 23.28
N PHE A 89 37.35 -7.90 22.05
CA PHE A 89 36.89 -9.22 21.63
C PHE A 89 38.01 -10.27 21.55
N SER A 90 39.22 -9.96 22.02
CA SER A 90 40.33 -10.91 22.20
C SER A 90 40.01 -11.96 23.29
N ARG A 91 40.63 -13.14 23.21
CA ARG A 91 40.41 -14.25 24.15
C ARG A 91 40.62 -13.84 25.60
N GLU A 92 41.74 -13.17 25.88
CA GLU A 92 42.08 -12.69 27.23
C GLU A 92 41.04 -11.69 27.75
N SER A 93 40.64 -10.70 26.94
CA SER A 93 39.66 -9.69 27.35
C SER A 93 38.27 -10.30 27.58
N LEU A 94 37.87 -11.29 26.79
CA LEU A 94 36.60 -12.04 26.99
C LEU A 94 36.64 -12.93 28.24
N TYR A 95 37.77 -13.55 28.56
CA TYR A 95 37.96 -14.30 29.79
C TYR A 95 37.93 -13.38 31.03
N GLU A 96 38.59 -12.22 30.97
CA GLU A 96 38.50 -11.17 32.00
C GLU A 96 37.04 -10.69 32.15
N LEU A 97 36.34 -10.48 31.03
CA LEU A 97 34.92 -10.07 31.00
C LEU A 97 34.00 -11.12 31.66
N ASP A 98 34.29 -12.41 31.45
CA ASP A 98 33.52 -13.50 32.06
C ASP A 98 33.69 -13.56 33.59
N ASN A 99 34.81 -13.06 34.11
CA ASN A 99 35.02 -12.90 35.55
C ASN A 99 34.43 -11.59 36.11
N GLU A 100 34.26 -10.56 35.28
CA GLU A 100 33.64 -9.26 35.66
C GLU A 100 32.10 -9.23 35.54
N LYS A 101 31.48 -10.20 34.84
CA LYS A 101 30.02 -10.24 34.60
C LYS A 101 29.18 -10.37 35.89
N ASN A 102 27.90 -10.00 35.82
CA ASN A 102 26.95 -10.22 36.91
C ASN A 102 26.74 -11.73 37.15
N VAL A 103 26.71 -12.17 38.41
CA VAL A 103 26.52 -13.58 38.80
C VAL A 103 25.19 -14.14 38.29
N ASN A 104 24.14 -13.31 38.25
CA ASN A 104 22.83 -13.70 37.75
C ASN A 104 22.82 -13.79 36.23
N LYS A 105 22.14 -14.83 35.71
CA LYS A 105 21.86 -15.02 34.29
C LYS A 105 20.37 -15.05 34.01
N ASP A 106 19.97 -14.67 32.79
CA ASP A 106 18.59 -14.79 32.33
C ASP A 106 18.22 -16.22 31.89
N SER A 107 16.98 -16.40 31.43
CA SER A 107 16.42 -17.67 30.96
C SER A 107 17.22 -18.33 29.84
N ASP A 108 17.90 -17.52 29.02
CA ASP A 108 18.71 -18.00 27.89
C ASP A 108 20.15 -18.28 28.28
N GLY A 109 20.54 -17.95 29.52
CA GLY A 109 21.89 -18.08 30.06
C GLY A 109 22.81 -16.90 29.77
N TYR A 110 22.29 -15.73 29.38
CA TYR A 110 23.11 -14.51 29.27
C TYR A 110 23.29 -13.83 30.62
N HIS A 111 24.49 -13.28 30.82
CA HIS A 111 24.84 -12.45 31.98
C HIS A 111 25.01 -10.98 31.55
N SER A 112 24.36 -10.04 32.23
CA SER A 112 24.67 -8.61 32.06
C SER A 112 26.08 -8.31 32.59
N PHE A 113 26.85 -7.48 31.88
CA PHE A 113 28.25 -7.19 32.26
C PHE A 113 28.59 -5.70 32.29
N TYR A 114 27.95 -4.86 31.47
CA TYR A 114 28.46 -3.52 31.18
C TYR A 114 28.63 -2.64 32.42
N GLU A 115 27.69 -2.67 33.38
CA GLU A 115 27.82 -1.77 34.54
C GLU A 115 28.98 -2.07 35.47
N ASN A 116 29.44 -3.33 35.52
CA ASN A 116 30.59 -3.73 36.34
C ASN A 116 31.93 -3.23 35.75
N LEU A 117 31.96 -2.80 34.48
CA LEU A 117 33.16 -2.36 33.81
C LEU A 117 33.66 -1.01 34.33
N VAL A 118 34.98 -0.93 34.56
CA VAL A 118 35.68 0.35 34.76
C VAL A 118 35.59 1.23 33.51
N GLN A 119 35.69 2.55 33.68
CA GLN A 119 35.43 3.50 32.59
C GLN A 119 36.32 3.28 31.36
N ASP A 120 37.57 2.85 31.53
CA ASP A 120 38.45 2.57 30.39
C ASP A 120 38.03 1.33 29.61
N ARG A 121 37.52 0.27 30.26
CA ARG A 121 36.89 -0.88 29.56
C ARG A 121 35.59 -0.47 28.89
N LYS A 122 34.78 0.40 29.51
CA LYS A 122 33.56 0.99 28.87
C LYS A 122 33.93 1.76 27.59
N ASN A 123 34.98 2.58 27.64
CA ASN A 123 35.52 3.33 26.50
C ASN A 123 36.08 2.40 25.41
N GLU A 124 36.84 1.37 25.78
CA GLU A 124 37.42 0.38 24.86
C GLU A 124 36.31 -0.42 24.15
N PHE A 125 35.27 -0.83 24.87
CA PHE A 125 34.13 -1.56 24.32
C PHE A 125 33.40 -0.73 23.26
N GLU A 126 33.03 0.52 23.56
CA GLU A 126 32.36 1.39 22.58
C GLU A 126 33.26 1.68 21.36
N LYS A 127 34.55 1.96 21.59
CA LYS A 127 35.51 2.18 20.50
C LYS A 127 35.64 0.94 19.61
N THR A 128 35.76 -0.24 20.22
CA THR A 128 35.83 -1.53 19.51
C THR A 128 34.55 -1.74 18.70
N LEU A 129 33.36 -1.60 19.31
CA LEU A 129 32.07 -1.68 18.61
C LEU A 129 31.98 -0.72 17.41
N ARG A 130 32.37 0.55 17.56
CA ARG A 130 32.32 1.54 16.46
C ARG A 130 33.22 1.18 15.28
N THR A 131 34.40 0.63 15.54
CA THR A 131 35.33 0.14 14.50
C THR A 131 34.83 -1.17 13.88
N VAL A 132 34.44 -2.13 14.71
CA VAL A 132 34.03 -3.49 14.33
C VAL A 132 32.74 -3.48 13.52
N LEU A 133 31.74 -2.69 13.92
CA LEU A 133 30.47 -2.52 13.23
C LEU A 133 30.50 -1.45 12.12
N ASP A 134 31.63 -0.74 11.95
CA ASP A 134 31.84 0.30 10.93
C ASP A 134 30.70 1.33 10.88
N VAL A 135 30.37 1.86 12.07
CA VAL A 135 29.24 2.77 12.32
C VAL A 135 29.25 4.00 11.40
N ASN A 136 30.44 4.49 11.03
CA ASN A 136 30.58 5.66 10.16
C ASN A 136 30.09 5.38 8.74
N SER A 137 30.48 4.23 8.16
CA SER A 137 30.03 3.83 6.83
C SER A 137 28.54 3.50 6.81
N ALA A 138 28.01 2.89 7.88
CA ALA A 138 26.58 2.62 8.04
C ALA A 138 25.75 3.93 7.97
N VAL A 139 26.17 4.94 8.74
CA VAL A 139 25.51 6.26 8.77
C VAL A 139 25.73 7.05 7.47
N ASN A 140 26.81 6.82 6.73
CA ASN A 140 27.02 7.46 5.43
C ASN A 140 26.13 6.84 4.34
N LYS A 141 26.01 5.51 4.27
CA LYS A 141 25.05 4.84 3.37
C LYS A 141 23.60 5.28 3.60
N PHE A 142 23.21 5.50 4.86
CA PHE A 142 21.91 6.12 5.18
C PHE A 142 21.76 7.51 4.56
N LYS A 143 22.76 8.39 4.75
CA LYS A 143 22.73 9.76 4.21
C LYS A 143 22.64 9.75 2.69
N GLU A 144 23.48 8.98 2.03
CA GLU A 144 23.49 8.82 0.57
C GLU A 144 22.10 8.40 0.07
N LYS A 145 21.53 7.34 0.68
CA LYS A 145 20.22 6.82 0.28
C LYS A 145 19.07 7.77 0.56
N ILE A 146 18.95 8.33 1.78
CA ILE A 146 17.81 9.22 2.10
C ILE A 146 17.86 10.52 1.30
N LEU A 147 19.05 11.05 1.01
CA LEU A 147 19.19 12.25 0.18
C LEU A 147 18.81 11.97 -1.28
N SER A 148 19.12 10.78 -1.81
CA SER A 148 18.66 10.37 -3.16
C SER A 148 17.14 10.32 -3.33
N LEU A 149 16.36 10.24 -2.23
CA LEU A 149 14.89 10.23 -2.26
C LEU A 149 14.27 11.64 -2.27
N GLY A 150 15.09 12.71 -2.31
CA GLY A 150 14.62 14.09 -2.45
C GLY A 150 13.99 14.65 -1.17
N VAL A 151 14.78 14.80 -0.11
CA VAL A 151 14.31 15.27 1.21
C VAL A 151 13.69 16.68 1.24
N ASP A 152 13.82 17.47 0.16
CA ASP A 152 13.20 18.79 0.04
C ASP A 152 11.68 18.77 0.17
N LYS A 153 11.04 17.63 -0.16
CA LYS A 153 9.59 17.40 0.10
C LYS A 153 9.21 17.51 1.59
N TYR A 154 10.18 17.37 2.49
CA TYR A 154 10.02 17.52 3.95
C TYR A 154 10.56 18.85 4.51
N ARG A 155 10.91 19.83 3.66
CA ARG A 155 11.52 21.10 4.09
C ARG A 155 10.72 21.86 5.16
N THR A 156 9.40 21.71 5.19
CA THR A 156 8.51 22.28 6.22
C THR A 156 8.83 21.78 7.64
N ILE A 157 9.14 20.48 7.79
CA ILE A 157 9.46 19.85 9.09
C ILE A 157 10.96 19.73 9.35
N LEU A 158 11.79 19.85 8.30
CA LEU A 158 13.26 19.88 8.41
C LEU A 158 13.84 21.32 8.45
N GLY A 159 12.99 22.34 8.39
CA GLY A 159 13.38 23.75 8.29
C GLY A 159 14.19 24.26 9.49
N GLY A 160 15.49 24.47 9.25
CA GLY A 160 16.47 24.94 10.25
C GLY A 160 17.57 23.94 10.59
N PHE A 161 17.47 22.67 10.18
CA PHE A 161 18.51 21.66 10.42
C PHE A 161 19.61 21.68 9.33
N ASN A 162 20.29 22.83 9.21
CA ASN A 162 21.34 23.07 8.21
C ASN A 162 22.36 21.93 8.14
N ASN A 163 22.83 21.61 6.92
CA ASN A 163 23.82 20.57 6.63
C ASN A 163 23.43 19.16 7.16
N ASN A 164 22.16 18.79 7.01
CA ASN A 164 21.61 17.49 7.41
C ASN A 164 21.79 17.14 8.90
N LYS A 165 21.91 18.15 9.78
CA LYS A 165 21.96 18.01 11.25
C LYS A 165 20.66 17.45 11.85
N TRP A 166 19.66 17.14 11.04
CA TRP A 166 18.48 16.39 11.45
C TRP A 166 18.80 14.90 11.66
N ILE A 167 19.87 14.38 11.06
CA ILE A 167 20.40 13.03 11.33
C ILE A 167 21.38 13.13 12.50
N LYS A 168 21.08 12.49 13.65
CA LYS A 168 22.03 12.38 14.78
C LYS A 168 23.01 11.23 14.59
N GLY A 169 22.58 10.15 13.94
CA GLY A 169 23.38 8.94 13.71
C GLY A 169 23.20 7.90 14.82
N ILE A 170 24.26 7.14 15.12
CA ILE A 170 24.21 5.94 15.96
C ILE A 170 24.80 6.16 17.36
N LYS A 171 24.01 5.79 18.36
CA LYS A 171 24.37 5.62 19.78
C LYS A 171 24.15 4.16 20.18
N PHE A 172 24.93 3.64 21.13
CA PHE A 172 24.69 2.31 21.71
C PHE A 172 23.95 2.41 23.06
N ARG A 173 23.02 1.48 23.32
CA ARG A 173 22.43 1.21 24.64
C ARG A 173 23.30 0.18 25.35
N LEU A 174 24.47 0.63 25.82
CA LEU A 174 25.48 -0.28 26.37
C LEU A 174 25.10 -0.84 27.75
N THR A 175 24.28 -0.10 28.52
CA THR A 175 23.74 -0.50 29.85
C THR A 175 23.13 -1.89 29.83
N ASP A 176 22.46 -2.23 28.74
CA ASP A 176 21.63 -3.43 28.59
C ASP A 176 22.46 -4.62 28.05
N SER A 177 23.76 -4.43 27.81
CA SER A 177 24.61 -5.42 27.16
C SER A 177 24.79 -6.67 28.01
N LYS A 178 24.62 -7.83 27.36
CA LYS A 178 24.79 -9.14 27.98
C LYS A 178 25.75 -10.02 27.20
N MET A 179 26.37 -10.98 27.87
CA MET A 179 27.31 -11.92 27.27
C MET A 179 27.00 -13.38 27.64
N LYS A 180 27.47 -14.27 26.77
CA LYS A 180 27.81 -15.67 27.04
C LYS A 180 29.27 -15.87 26.68
N PHE A 181 29.96 -16.73 27.41
CA PHE A 181 31.32 -17.18 27.11
C PHE A 181 31.44 -18.66 27.49
N PHE A 182 32.27 -19.38 26.73
CA PHE A 182 32.64 -20.76 26.95
C PHE A 182 34.07 -20.96 26.48
N GLU A 183 34.89 -21.66 27.26
CA GLU A 183 36.25 -22.03 26.86
C GLU A 183 36.56 -23.48 27.28
N GLU A 184 37.10 -24.26 26.35
CA GLU A 184 37.59 -25.61 26.61
C GLU A 184 38.82 -25.91 25.75
N LYS A 185 39.90 -26.44 26.35
CA LYS A 185 41.11 -26.94 25.65
C LYS A 185 41.78 -25.92 24.70
N GLY A 186 41.60 -24.62 24.95
CA GLY A 186 42.13 -23.53 24.11
C GLY A 186 41.26 -23.14 22.91
N SER A 187 40.07 -23.72 22.78
CA SER A 187 38.98 -23.18 21.94
C SER A 187 38.01 -22.40 22.82
N PHE A 188 37.47 -21.29 22.31
CA PHE A 188 36.46 -20.51 23.01
C PHE A 188 35.39 -19.98 22.05
N ASP A 189 34.19 -19.83 22.59
CA ASP A 189 33.00 -19.32 21.91
C ASP A 189 32.33 -18.26 22.80
N SER A 190 31.85 -17.18 22.20
CA SER A 190 31.16 -16.10 22.91
C SER A 190 30.07 -15.47 22.05
N THR A 191 29.03 -14.98 22.71
CA THR A 191 27.94 -14.25 22.08
C THR A 191 27.59 -13.05 22.95
N ILE A 192 27.62 -11.85 22.38
CA ILE A 192 27.37 -10.59 23.07
C ILE A 192 26.16 -9.90 22.43
N GLN A 193 25.17 -9.55 23.25
CA GLN A 193 24.00 -8.76 22.87
C GLN A 193 24.27 -7.28 23.19
N VAL A 194 24.04 -6.38 22.23
CA VAL A 194 24.31 -4.94 22.38
C VAL A 194 23.20 -4.09 21.75
N GLY A 195 22.55 -3.25 22.54
CA GLY A 195 21.53 -2.33 22.03
C GLY A 195 22.12 -1.18 21.21
N LEU A 196 21.42 -0.77 20.16
CA LEU A 196 21.81 0.31 19.24
C LEU A 196 20.59 1.17 18.88
N ASP A 197 20.73 2.47 19.08
CA ASP A 197 19.77 3.52 18.75
C ASP A 197 20.26 4.31 17.52
N PHE A 198 19.44 4.35 16.46
CA PHE A 198 19.61 5.31 15.37
C PHE A 198 18.65 6.48 15.59
N GLN A 199 19.21 7.69 15.69
CA GLN A 199 18.47 8.88 16.10
C GLN A 199 18.40 9.93 14.99
N TYR A 200 17.23 10.55 14.87
CA TYR A 200 16.95 11.65 13.94
C TYR A 200 15.95 12.64 14.57
N GLN A 201 15.84 13.85 14.05
CA GLN A 201 15.00 14.90 14.61
C GLN A 201 14.23 15.67 13.53
N TYR A 202 13.04 16.16 13.86
CA TYR A 202 12.20 17.02 13.01
C TYR A 202 11.42 18.03 13.86
N LYS A 203 10.73 18.96 13.21
CA LYS A 203 9.77 19.87 13.83
C LYS A 203 8.36 19.30 13.78
N ASP A 204 7.72 19.15 14.93
CA ASP A 204 6.34 18.69 15.03
C ASP A 204 5.32 19.76 14.58
N SER A 205 4.02 19.47 14.72
CA SER A 205 2.94 20.41 14.40
C SER A 205 3.17 21.79 15.03
N ALA A 206 3.54 21.82 16.32
CA ALA A 206 3.84 23.03 17.11
C ALA A 206 5.26 23.61 16.91
N ASP A 207 5.98 23.16 15.87
CA ASP A 207 7.36 23.54 15.53
C ASP A 207 8.41 23.23 16.60
N GLN A 208 8.09 22.35 17.57
CA GLN A 208 9.03 21.86 18.56
C GLN A 208 9.93 20.78 17.95
N VAL A 209 11.21 20.78 18.35
CA VAL A 209 12.17 19.77 17.90
C VAL A 209 11.90 18.44 18.63
N LYS A 210 11.28 17.48 17.94
CA LYS A 210 11.20 16.08 18.38
C LYS A 210 12.44 15.33 17.92
N THR A 211 12.91 14.38 18.74
CA THR A 211 13.94 13.41 18.37
C THR A 211 13.30 12.03 18.40
N GLU A 212 13.25 11.37 17.25
CA GLU A 212 12.83 9.99 17.11
C GLU A 212 14.04 9.05 17.27
N THR A 213 13.74 7.82 17.66
CA THR A 213 14.73 6.74 17.77
C THR A 213 14.21 5.47 17.11
N ILE A 214 15.06 4.82 16.32
CA ILE A 214 14.87 3.44 15.86
C ILE A 214 15.85 2.57 16.65
N SER A 215 15.32 1.56 17.34
CA SER A 215 16.08 0.73 18.27
C SER A 215 16.10 -0.73 17.81
N ASP A 216 17.29 -1.31 17.73
CA ASP A 216 17.55 -2.75 17.51
C ASP A 216 18.59 -3.23 18.54
N ASP A 217 18.60 -4.51 18.90
CA ASP A 217 19.64 -5.11 19.77
C ASP A 217 20.50 -6.11 18.98
N PHE A 218 21.75 -5.79 18.63
CA PHE A 218 22.56 -6.62 17.73
C PHE A 218 23.28 -7.76 18.45
N VAL A 219 23.35 -8.93 17.79
CA VAL A 219 23.96 -10.15 18.35
C VAL A 219 25.32 -10.41 17.69
N ILE A 220 26.40 -10.15 18.44
CA ILE A 220 27.79 -10.32 18.03
C ILE A 220 28.27 -11.71 18.44
N ASN A 221 28.61 -12.55 17.47
CA ASN A 221 29.16 -13.89 17.71
C ASN A 221 30.68 -13.90 17.51
N ILE A 222 31.40 -14.51 18.45
CA ILE A 222 32.86 -14.57 18.49
C ILE A 222 33.25 -16.03 18.73
N SER A 223 34.21 -16.55 17.98
CA SER A 223 34.75 -17.91 18.18
C SER A 223 36.20 -17.97 17.74
N SER A 224 36.97 -18.89 18.31
CA SER A 224 38.30 -19.27 17.82
C SER A 224 38.24 -20.16 16.57
N GLU A 225 37.11 -20.81 16.30
CA GLU A 225 36.95 -21.72 15.15
C GLU A 225 36.55 -20.95 13.88
N GLU A 226 37.50 -20.86 12.96
CA GLU A 226 37.36 -20.21 11.67
C GLU A 226 36.27 -20.85 10.80
N ALA A 227 36.01 -22.15 10.97
CA ALA A 227 34.92 -22.86 10.29
C ALA A 227 33.53 -22.41 10.78
N ILE A 228 33.36 -22.13 12.08
CA ILE A 228 32.11 -21.64 12.66
C ILE A 228 31.89 -20.19 12.22
N ILE A 229 32.91 -19.34 12.33
CA ILE A 229 32.79 -17.94 11.88
C ILE A 229 32.58 -17.86 10.38
N LYS A 230 33.26 -18.69 9.58
CA LYS A 230 32.98 -18.80 8.14
C LYS A 230 31.56 -19.28 7.89
N LEU A 231 31.07 -20.32 8.58
CA LEU A 231 29.68 -20.79 8.43
C LEU A 231 28.68 -19.70 8.77
N VAL A 232 28.78 -19.10 9.97
CA VAL A 232 27.89 -18.03 10.42
C VAL A 232 27.90 -16.92 9.37
N ASN A 233 29.09 -16.46 8.96
CA ASN A 233 29.26 -15.48 7.90
C ASN A 233 28.69 -15.93 6.55
N ASP A 234 28.75 -17.21 6.18
CA ASP A 234 28.24 -17.76 4.91
C ASP A 234 26.72 -17.89 4.89
N ILE A 235 26.11 -18.44 5.96
CA ILE A 235 24.65 -18.46 6.18
C ILE A 235 24.09 -17.04 6.00
N LYS A 236 24.74 -16.08 6.67
CA LYS A 236 24.46 -14.66 6.61
C LYS A 236 24.41 -14.15 5.14
N LYS A 237 25.46 -14.26 4.33
CA LYS A 237 25.56 -13.71 2.93
C LYS A 237 24.40 -14.11 2.03
N SER A 238 23.88 -15.29 2.28
CA SER A 238 23.33 -16.14 1.23
C SER A 238 21.99 -15.69 0.68
N TRP A 239 21.47 -14.53 1.08
CA TRP A 239 20.29 -13.97 0.46
C TRP A 239 20.53 -13.54 -1.00
N VAL A 240 21.62 -12.83 -1.28
CA VAL A 240 21.98 -12.47 -2.67
C VAL A 240 22.43 -13.70 -3.45
N ASP A 241 23.13 -14.65 -2.82
CA ASP A 241 23.47 -15.91 -3.49
C ASP A 241 22.23 -16.78 -3.77
N LEU A 242 21.20 -16.81 -2.91
CA LEU A 242 19.91 -17.46 -3.21
C LEU A 242 19.19 -16.78 -4.38
N LEU A 243 19.20 -15.43 -4.44
CA LEU A 243 18.71 -14.64 -5.58
C LEU A 243 19.44 -14.98 -6.90
N LEU A 244 20.70 -15.41 -6.83
CA LEU A 244 21.55 -15.66 -8.01
C LEU A 244 21.70 -17.15 -8.40
N LEU A 245 21.48 -18.10 -7.47
CA LEU A 245 21.79 -19.53 -7.65
C LEU A 245 20.59 -20.47 -7.81
N ASP A 246 19.42 -20.19 -7.21
CA ASP A 246 18.31 -21.16 -7.09
C ASP A 246 16.98 -20.56 -7.57
N SER A 247 16.91 -20.35 -8.89
CA SER A 247 16.03 -19.43 -9.62
C SER A 247 14.54 -19.81 -9.72
N ASN A 248 13.96 -20.48 -8.71
CA ASN A 248 12.55 -20.93 -8.76
C ASN A 248 11.70 -20.71 -7.50
N ASN A 249 12.10 -21.13 -6.29
CA ASN A 249 11.10 -21.46 -5.24
C ASN A 249 11.06 -20.64 -3.92
N LEU A 250 12.09 -19.89 -3.52
CA LEU A 250 12.04 -19.03 -2.30
C LEU A 250 12.03 -17.53 -2.59
N LEU A 251 12.39 -17.14 -3.81
CA LEU A 251 12.45 -15.74 -4.22
C LEU A 251 11.09 -15.17 -4.57
N LYS A 252 10.10 -16.05 -4.75
CA LYS A 252 8.76 -15.73 -5.23
C LYS A 252 7.68 -16.60 -4.60
N VAL A 253 6.51 -16.03 -4.40
CA VAL A 253 5.29 -16.71 -3.94
C VAL A 253 4.14 -16.38 -4.88
N ASP A 254 3.49 -17.41 -5.43
CA ASP A 254 2.35 -17.24 -6.31
C ASP A 254 1.02 -17.04 -5.54
N PHE A 255 0.07 -16.40 -6.20
CA PHE A 255 -1.27 -16.14 -5.69
C PHE A 255 -2.03 -17.41 -5.26
N GLU A 256 -1.83 -18.56 -5.93
CA GLU A 256 -2.44 -19.85 -5.53
C GLU A 256 -1.84 -20.44 -4.26
N ARG A 257 -0.59 -20.10 -3.92
CA ARG A 257 0.07 -20.44 -2.66
C ARG A 257 -0.38 -19.49 -1.55
N LEU A 258 -0.44 -18.18 -1.79
CA LEU A 258 -0.91 -17.20 -0.78
C LEU A 258 -2.36 -17.43 -0.34
N LYS A 259 -3.27 -17.77 -1.26
CA LYS A 259 -4.68 -18.06 -0.94
C LYS A 259 -4.88 -19.15 0.12
N ARG A 260 -3.94 -20.09 0.27
CA ARG A 260 -4.04 -21.24 1.20
C ARG A 260 -3.83 -20.88 2.68
N PHE A 261 -3.42 -19.65 2.98
CA PHE A 261 -3.17 -19.19 4.35
C PHE A 261 -4.39 -18.49 4.98
N LEU A 262 -5.44 -18.22 4.22
CA LEU A 262 -6.66 -17.59 4.74
C LEU A 262 -7.66 -18.64 5.26
N GLY A 263 -8.45 -18.25 6.27
CA GLY A 263 -9.51 -19.09 6.81
C GLY A 263 -10.77 -19.07 5.95
N GLU A 264 -11.74 -19.94 6.25
CA GLU A 264 -12.95 -20.16 5.43
C GLU A 264 -13.75 -18.88 5.12
N ASN A 265 -13.74 -17.91 6.05
CA ASN A 265 -14.43 -16.62 5.91
C ASN A 265 -13.54 -15.48 5.36
N GLN A 266 -12.36 -15.78 4.82
CA GLN A 266 -11.39 -14.80 4.32
C GLN A 266 -10.98 -15.12 2.88
N VAL A 267 -11.23 -14.19 1.94
CA VAL A 267 -10.88 -14.34 0.53
C VAL A 267 -9.73 -13.41 0.16
N LEU A 268 -8.70 -13.94 -0.51
CA LEU A 268 -7.66 -13.13 -1.15
C LEU A 268 -8.01 -12.98 -2.63
N THR A 269 -8.12 -11.74 -3.08
CA THR A 269 -8.42 -11.35 -4.45
C THR A 269 -7.13 -11.01 -5.21
N ALA A 270 -7.20 -10.94 -6.54
CA ALA A 270 -6.07 -10.47 -7.34
C ALA A 270 -5.77 -8.98 -7.10
N GLN A 271 -6.79 -8.21 -6.72
CA GLN A 271 -6.70 -6.78 -6.42
C GLN A 271 -5.96 -6.51 -5.11
N ASP A 272 -6.11 -7.37 -4.11
CA ASP A 272 -5.34 -7.31 -2.85
C ASP A 272 -3.82 -7.35 -3.09
N LEU A 273 -3.38 -8.10 -4.11
CA LEU A 273 -1.97 -8.21 -4.51
C LEU A 273 -1.44 -6.93 -5.18
N LEU A 274 -2.30 -6.19 -5.90
CA LEU A 274 -1.92 -4.93 -6.56
C LEU A 274 -1.71 -3.80 -5.55
N THR A 275 -2.53 -3.75 -4.50
CA THR A 275 -2.58 -2.63 -3.54
C THR A 275 -1.83 -2.88 -2.25
N THR A 276 -1.71 -4.13 -1.80
CA THR A 276 -1.12 -4.59 -0.52
C THR A 276 -1.71 -3.99 0.77
N VAL A 277 -2.73 -3.12 0.68
CA VAL A 277 -3.28 -2.38 1.84
C VAL A 277 -4.21 -3.23 2.73
N THR A 278 -4.85 -4.27 2.20
CA THR A 278 -6.01 -4.92 2.85
C THR A 278 -5.63 -5.84 4.02
N ASN A 279 -6.61 -6.15 4.88
CA ASN A 279 -6.39 -7.04 6.02
C ASN A 279 -6.16 -8.50 5.58
N ASN A 280 -6.82 -8.93 4.51
CA ASN A 280 -6.66 -10.27 3.95
C ASN A 280 -5.26 -10.44 3.34
N TYR A 281 -4.76 -9.44 2.61
CA TYR A 281 -3.37 -9.43 2.14
C TYR A 281 -2.37 -9.59 3.29
N LYS A 282 -2.42 -8.70 4.28
CA LYS A 282 -1.48 -8.68 5.40
C LYS A 282 -1.55 -9.96 6.27
N SER A 283 -2.74 -10.55 6.42
CA SER A 283 -2.92 -11.84 7.10
C SER A 283 -2.32 -13.01 6.31
N ALA A 284 -2.49 -13.06 4.98
CA ALA A 284 -1.90 -14.09 4.13
C ALA A 284 -0.36 -14.00 4.13
N ILE A 285 0.19 -12.79 3.99
CA ILE A 285 1.64 -12.52 4.04
C ILE A 285 2.25 -12.93 5.40
N SER A 286 1.66 -12.52 6.53
CA SER A 286 2.21 -12.86 7.86
C SER A 286 2.31 -14.38 8.07
N LYS A 287 1.25 -15.12 7.72
CA LYS A 287 1.21 -16.59 7.85
C LYS A 287 2.12 -17.29 6.83
N TYR A 288 2.27 -16.74 5.63
CA TYR A 288 3.24 -17.25 4.67
C TYR A 288 4.67 -17.08 5.18
N ASN A 289 5.00 -15.94 5.80
CA ASN A 289 6.32 -15.68 6.38
C ASN A 289 6.70 -16.71 7.48
N GLU A 290 5.73 -17.15 8.29
CA GLU A 290 5.94 -18.20 9.31
C GLU A 290 6.35 -19.56 8.71
N VAL A 291 5.80 -19.91 7.55
CA VAL A 291 6.17 -21.14 6.81
C VAL A 291 7.47 -20.95 6.02
N LEU A 292 7.64 -19.80 5.38
CA LEU A 292 8.87 -19.45 4.65
C LEU A 292 10.09 -19.44 5.59
N ALA A 293 9.94 -19.01 6.85
CA ALA A 293 10.98 -19.07 7.86
C ALA A 293 11.52 -20.51 8.07
N GLU A 294 10.65 -21.52 8.04
CA GLU A 294 11.06 -22.93 8.15
C GLU A 294 11.71 -23.45 6.86
N GLU A 295 11.14 -23.14 5.69
CA GLU A 295 11.73 -23.52 4.40
C GLU A 295 13.14 -22.91 4.22
N VAL A 296 13.33 -21.68 4.68
CA VAL A 296 14.62 -20.98 4.76
C VAL A 296 15.56 -21.70 5.73
N ARG A 297 15.14 -21.99 6.97
CA ARG A 297 15.94 -22.77 7.95
C ARG A 297 16.40 -24.10 7.35
N GLU A 298 15.53 -24.81 6.66
CA GLU A 298 15.86 -26.10 6.05
C GLU A 298 16.80 -25.99 4.86
N LYS A 299 16.65 -24.98 3.98
CA LYS A 299 17.66 -24.70 2.97
C LYS A 299 19.01 -24.35 3.61
N ILE A 300 19.04 -23.49 4.63
CA ILE A 300 20.29 -23.14 5.33
C ILE A 300 20.97 -24.42 5.87
N SER A 301 20.23 -25.27 6.59
CA SER A 301 20.71 -26.55 7.11
C SER A 301 21.20 -27.50 6.01
N LYS A 302 20.50 -27.56 4.87
CA LYS A 302 20.87 -28.42 3.73
C LYS A 302 22.17 -27.94 3.05
N TYR A 303 22.21 -26.68 2.63
CA TYR A 303 23.29 -26.17 1.77
C TYR A 303 24.57 -25.82 2.53
N PHE A 304 24.48 -25.24 3.74
CA PHE A 304 25.66 -24.72 4.45
C PHE A 304 26.18 -25.64 5.56
N ILE A 305 25.32 -26.47 6.13
CA ILE A 305 25.68 -27.39 7.24
C ILE A 305 25.89 -28.81 6.70
N LYS A 306 24.82 -29.50 6.32
CA LYS A 306 24.85 -30.94 5.94
C LYS A 306 25.74 -31.24 4.73
N ASN A 307 25.77 -30.33 3.75
CA ASN A 307 26.57 -30.45 2.52
C ASN A 307 28.01 -29.91 2.64
N SER A 308 28.41 -29.29 3.76
CA SER A 308 29.74 -28.70 3.92
C SER A 308 30.86 -29.74 3.85
N GLU A 309 32.00 -29.41 3.23
CA GLU A 309 33.18 -30.29 3.28
C GLU A 309 33.87 -30.30 4.67
N ASN A 310 33.59 -29.31 5.52
CA ASN A 310 34.18 -29.20 6.86
C ASN A 310 33.41 -30.07 7.88
N LYS A 311 34.14 -30.94 8.60
CA LYS A 311 33.56 -31.88 9.57
C LYS A 311 32.88 -31.20 10.77
N VAL A 312 33.49 -30.14 11.33
CA VAL A 312 32.91 -29.39 12.46
C VAL A 312 31.56 -28.83 12.04
N VAL A 313 31.51 -28.19 10.86
CA VAL A 313 30.29 -27.62 10.28
C VAL A 313 29.20 -28.65 10.03
N LYS A 314 29.52 -29.87 9.58
CA LYS A 314 28.51 -30.93 9.33
C LYS A 314 27.72 -31.33 10.57
N ASN A 315 28.34 -31.24 11.75
CA ASN A 315 27.80 -31.79 12.98
C ASN A 315 27.00 -30.75 13.81
N LEU A 316 26.91 -29.51 13.33
CA LEU A 316 26.19 -28.43 14.00
C LEU A 316 24.67 -28.55 13.78
N LEU A 317 23.90 -28.22 14.82
CA LEU A 317 22.44 -28.21 14.75
C LEU A 317 21.93 -26.77 14.60
N LEU A 318 21.06 -26.55 13.61
CA LEU A 318 20.38 -25.27 13.36
C LEU A 318 18.91 -25.40 13.79
N SER A 319 18.45 -24.50 14.66
CA SER A 319 17.10 -24.52 15.22
C SER A 319 16.56 -23.12 15.51
N PHE A 320 15.23 -23.00 15.63
CA PHE A 320 14.60 -21.83 16.24
C PHE A 320 14.63 -21.93 17.77
N LYS A 321 14.96 -20.81 18.43
CA LYS A 321 14.93 -20.61 19.88
C LYS A 321 13.54 -20.81 20.48
N ASP A 322 12.52 -20.23 19.83
CA ASP A 322 11.11 -20.47 20.10
C ASP A 322 10.44 -20.95 18.81
N GLN A 323 9.76 -22.10 18.89
CA GLN A 323 9.02 -22.69 17.78
C GLN A 323 7.71 -21.96 17.47
N ASN A 324 7.26 -21.05 18.34
CA ASN A 324 6.06 -20.23 18.16
C ASN A 324 6.38 -18.81 17.66
N GLN A 325 7.66 -18.38 17.68
CA GLN A 325 8.05 -17.02 17.30
C GLN A 325 9.22 -17.00 16.31
N LYS A 326 8.98 -17.58 15.13
CA LYS A 326 9.95 -17.74 14.03
C LYS A 326 10.13 -16.47 13.19
N THR A 327 9.24 -15.50 13.33
CA THR A 327 9.23 -14.24 12.58
C THR A 327 9.02 -13.04 13.50
N ASP A 328 9.43 -11.85 13.03
CA ASP A 328 9.16 -10.56 13.67
C ASP A 328 8.05 -9.83 12.89
N VAL A 329 6.79 -10.12 13.25
CA VAL A 329 5.59 -9.68 12.50
C VAL A 329 5.48 -8.15 12.42
N GLU A 330 5.98 -7.43 13.43
CA GLU A 330 6.04 -5.96 13.46
C GLU A 330 7.06 -5.37 12.46
N LYS A 331 7.95 -6.22 11.91
CA LYS A 331 8.95 -5.88 10.88
C LYS A 331 8.63 -6.47 9.50
N ASN A 332 7.44 -7.06 9.30
CA ASN A 332 6.93 -7.36 7.96
C ASN A 332 6.72 -6.05 7.19
N ASN A 333 7.33 -5.87 6.03
CA ASN A 333 7.26 -4.64 5.25
C ASN A 333 7.07 -4.89 3.75
N THR A 334 6.27 -4.05 3.10
CA THR A 334 6.21 -3.99 1.63
C THR A 334 7.28 -3.03 1.14
N GLU A 335 8.37 -3.55 0.58
CA GLU A 335 9.49 -2.76 0.05
C GLU A 335 9.11 -2.01 -1.24
N LEU A 336 8.18 -2.59 -2.01
CA LEU A 336 7.59 -1.99 -3.21
C LEU A 336 6.27 -2.69 -3.51
N ASN A 337 5.19 -1.96 -3.81
CA ASN A 337 4.00 -2.49 -4.49
C ASN A 337 3.82 -1.80 -5.85
N ILE A 338 2.97 -2.36 -6.70
CA ILE A 338 2.61 -1.70 -7.95
C ILE A 338 1.67 -0.51 -7.69
N GLY A 339 0.61 -0.65 -6.89
CA GLY A 339 -0.28 0.47 -6.51
C GLY A 339 -1.16 0.99 -7.67
N PRO A 340 -1.61 2.26 -7.64
CA PRO A 340 -2.65 2.73 -8.56
C PRO A 340 -2.16 3.01 -9.99
N LEU A 341 -3.10 2.94 -10.94
CA LEU A 341 -2.98 3.51 -12.28
C LEU A 341 -3.21 5.02 -12.25
N GLU A 342 -2.36 5.79 -12.91
CA GLU A 342 -2.49 7.24 -13.05
C GLU A 342 -3.22 7.58 -14.36
N ARG A 343 -4.39 8.23 -14.28
CA ARG A 343 -5.19 8.62 -15.45
C ARG A 343 -5.56 10.10 -15.38
N SER A 344 -4.63 10.96 -15.77
CA SER A 344 -4.91 12.39 -15.94
C SER A 344 -5.43 12.69 -17.36
N HIS A 345 -6.36 13.63 -17.47
CA HIS A 345 -6.79 14.29 -18.70
C HIS A 345 -6.74 15.81 -18.50
N TYR A 346 -6.32 16.55 -19.51
CA TYR A 346 -6.25 18.02 -19.47
C TYR A 346 -7.09 18.60 -20.60
N ASN A 347 -8.19 19.26 -20.24
CA ASN A 347 -9.04 20.00 -21.17
C ASN A 347 -8.30 21.27 -21.61
N ALA A 348 -7.73 21.23 -22.81
CA ALA A 348 -6.75 22.21 -23.28
C ALA A 348 -7.33 23.38 -24.09
N LYS A 349 -8.60 23.31 -24.52
CA LYS A 349 -9.13 24.17 -25.59
C LYS A 349 -10.54 24.71 -25.42
N GLY A 350 -11.31 24.23 -24.42
CA GLY A 350 -12.70 24.64 -24.23
C GLY A 350 -12.87 26.16 -24.11
N GLU A 351 -13.63 26.76 -25.04
CA GLU A 351 -13.88 28.21 -25.04
C GLU A 351 -14.47 28.65 -23.70
N SER A 352 -13.82 29.64 -23.07
CA SER A 352 -14.24 30.24 -21.80
C SER A 352 -14.51 29.23 -20.67
N GLY A 353 -13.69 28.17 -20.57
CA GLY A 353 -13.72 27.22 -19.46
C GLY A 353 -14.88 26.23 -19.49
N THR A 354 -15.37 25.88 -20.68
CA THR A 354 -16.31 24.76 -20.86
C THR A 354 -15.55 23.44 -21.04
N LEU A 355 -16.19 22.31 -20.71
CA LEU A 355 -15.64 20.99 -21.00
C LEU A 355 -15.81 20.61 -22.48
N GLU A 356 -14.75 20.07 -23.10
CA GLU A 356 -14.79 19.52 -24.46
C GLU A 356 -15.37 18.09 -24.50
N LYS A 357 -15.83 17.63 -25.68
CA LYS A 357 -16.47 16.32 -25.86
C LYS A 357 -15.66 15.16 -25.27
N ASP A 358 -14.36 15.09 -25.54
CA ASP A 358 -13.50 14.01 -25.05
C ASP A 358 -13.38 14.02 -23.51
N SER A 359 -13.50 15.19 -22.88
CA SER A 359 -13.56 15.31 -21.42
C SER A 359 -14.90 14.77 -20.88
N TYR A 360 -15.98 14.95 -21.63
CA TYR A 360 -17.28 14.36 -21.31
C TYR A 360 -17.32 12.86 -21.53
N ASP A 361 -16.78 12.35 -22.63
CA ASP A 361 -16.73 10.89 -22.89
C ASP A 361 -15.97 10.16 -21.76
N LEU A 362 -15.02 10.83 -21.09
CA LEU A 362 -14.36 10.33 -19.86
C LEU A 362 -15.20 10.52 -18.58
N LEU A 363 -15.95 11.62 -18.42
CA LEU A 363 -16.90 11.75 -17.31
C LEU A 363 -18.04 10.71 -17.40
N HIS A 364 -18.52 10.39 -18.60
CA HIS A 364 -19.45 9.27 -18.84
C HIS A 364 -18.85 7.89 -18.53
N LEU A 365 -17.53 7.79 -18.42
CA LEU A 365 -16.82 6.53 -18.14
C LEU A 365 -16.54 6.33 -16.65
N TYR A 366 -16.19 7.40 -15.93
CA TYR A 366 -15.83 7.35 -14.50
C TYR A 366 -16.94 7.87 -13.56
N PHE A 367 -17.87 8.67 -14.05
CA PHE A 367 -19.00 9.27 -13.30
C PHE A 367 -20.35 9.08 -14.02
N GLY A 368 -20.50 8.00 -14.78
CA GLY A 368 -21.73 7.57 -15.44
C GLY A 368 -21.80 6.04 -15.55
N GLU A 369 -22.99 5.50 -15.80
CA GLU A 369 -23.28 4.05 -15.79
C GLU A 369 -22.22 3.18 -16.51
N VAL A 370 -21.68 2.21 -15.76
CA VAL A 370 -20.79 1.15 -16.27
C VAL A 370 -21.57 0.29 -17.28
N LYS A 371 -21.11 0.25 -18.54
CA LYS A 371 -21.86 -0.40 -19.64
C LYS A 371 -21.63 -1.91 -19.67
N ASN A 372 -22.26 -2.59 -18.73
CA ASN A 372 -22.31 -4.05 -18.68
C ASN A 372 -23.06 -4.61 -19.91
N GLY A 373 -22.38 -5.39 -20.76
CA GLY A 373 -23.04 -6.10 -21.86
C GLY A 373 -22.17 -6.41 -23.08
N GLN A 374 -20.98 -5.79 -23.21
CA GLN A 374 -20.08 -6.05 -24.34
C GLN A 374 -19.15 -7.24 -24.04
N GLU A 375 -18.84 -8.05 -25.06
CA GLU A 375 -17.79 -9.08 -24.98
C GLU A 375 -16.41 -8.42 -25.04
N ILE A 376 -15.55 -8.71 -24.06
CA ILE A 376 -14.18 -8.19 -23.97
C ILE A 376 -13.21 -9.36 -23.87
N ASN A 377 -12.23 -9.37 -24.78
CA ASN A 377 -11.17 -10.36 -24.86
C ASN A 377 -10.01 -9.94 -23.93
N LEU A 378 -10.16 -10.19 -22.63
CA LEU A 378 -9.07 -10.09 -21.63
C LEU A 378 -8.51 -11.50 -21.34
N LEU A 379 -7.82 -11.70 -20.20
CA LEU A 379 -7.16 -12.97 -19.84
C LEU A 379 -8.08 -14.19 -20.01
N ASN A 380 -9.38 -13.99 -19.75
CA ASN A 380 -10.44 -14.80 -20.31
C ASN A 380 -11.47 -13.87 -20.96
N THR A 381 -12.13 -14.32 -22.03
CA THR A 381 -13.30 -13.64 -22.60
C THR A 381 -14.39 -13.48 -21.54
N LYS A 382 -14.86 -12.25 -21.32
CA LYS A 382 -15.90 -11.93 -20.33
C LYS A 382 -16.75 -10.74 -20.77
N THR A 383 -17.89 -10.55 -20.11
CA THR A 383 -18.79 -9.42 -20.34
C THR A 383 -18.44 -8.25 -19.41
N GLY A 384 -18.41 -7.01 -19.91
CA GLY A 384 -18.12 -5.80 -19.13
C GLY A 384 -18.21 -4.51 -19.97
N ASP A 385 -17.67 -3.40 -19.46
CA ASP A 385 -17.51 -2.13 -20.22
C ASP A 385 -16.23 -2.13 -21.08
N GLU A 386 -16.39 -2.20 -22.40
CA GLU A 386 -15.30 -2.27 -23.38
C GLU A 386 -14.53 -0.95 -23.51
N GLN A 387 -15.18 0.18 -23.23
CA GLN A 387 -14.55 1.50 -23.29
C GLN A 387 -13.66 1.74 -22.07
N LEU A 388 -14.03 1.21 -20.90
CA LEU A 388 -13.19 1.20 -19.70
C LEU A 388 -11.93 0.38 -19.93
N ALA A 389 -12.06 -0.79 -20.56
CA ALA A 389 -10.91 -1.62 -20.94
C ALA A 389 -9.95 -0.84 -21.86
N LYS A 390 -10.47 -0.14 -22.87
CA LYS A 390 -9.66 0.66 -23.81
C LYS A 390 -8.93 1.82 -23.14
N ASP A 391 -9.59 2.57 -22.25
CA ASP A 391 -8.98 3.73 -21.59
C ASP A 391 -7.85 3.35 -20.61
N LEU A 392 -8.00 2.22 -19.91
CA LEU A 392 -7.02 1.74 -18.93
C LEU A 392 -5.73 1.15 -19.53
N ILE A 393 -5.70 0.80 -20.83
CA ILE A 393 -4.53 0.20 -21.49
C ILE A 393 -3.29 1.09 -21.40
N ASN A 394 -3.39 2.39 -21.74
CA ASN A 394 -2.23 3.28 -21.73
C ASN A 394 -1.71 3.53 -20.30
N PRO A 395 -2.55 3.88 -19.30
CA PRO A 395 -2.14 3.95 -17.89
C PRO A 395 -1.44 2.68 -17.39
N TRP A 396 -1.93 1.49 -17.74
CA TRP A 396 -1.27 0.24 -17.36
C TRP A 396 0.09 0.04 -18.02
N VAL A 397 0.22 0.33 -19.33
CA VAL A 397 1.51 0.21 -20.04
C VAL A 397 2.55 1.20 -19.49
N GLU A 398 2.15 2.44 -19.22
CA GLU A 398 3.02 3.44 -18.59
C GLU A 398 3.38 3.05 -17.15
N LYS A 399 2.40 2.55 -16.38
CA LYS A 399 2.62 2.05 -15.02
C LYS A 399 3.64 0.91 -14.97
N MET A 400 3.51 -0.08 -15.85
CA MET A 400 4.43 -1.23 -15.92
C MET A 400 5.84 -0.83 -16.37
N ALA A 401 5.98 0.17 -17.25
CA ALA A 401 7.27 0.71 -17.65
C ALA A 401 8.00 1.42 -16.49
N ASN A 402 7.27 2.18 -15.68
CA ASN A 402 7.79 2.81 -14.47
C ASN A 402 8.12 1.76 -13.39
N TYR A 403 7.19 0.84 -13.12
CA TYR A 403 7.34 -0.23 -12.13
C TYR A 403 8.56 -1.11 -12.39
N LYS A 404 8.85 -1.44 -13.66
CA LYS A 404 10.09 -2.14 -14.07
C LYS A 404 11.36 -1.47 -13.54
N THR A 405 11.39 -0.14 -13.55
CA THR A 405 12.54 0.67 -13.12
C THR A 405 12.62 0.71 -11.60
N GLU A 406 11.49 0.94 -10.92
CA GLU A 406 11.36 0.93 -9.47
C GLU A 406 11.73 -0.44 -8.88
N PHE A 407 11.23 -1.52 -9.46
CA PHE A 407 11.50 -2.92 -9.09
C PHE A 407 13.00 -3.25 -9.14
N LYS A 408 13.66 -2.96 -10.27
CA LYS A 408 15.11 -3.13 -10.40
C LYS A 408 15.89 -2.30 -9.38
N GLN A 409 15.51 -1.03 -9.20
CA GLN A 409 16.17 -0.16 -8.23
C GLN A 409 15.96 -0.65 -6.79
N THR A 410 14.80 -1.18 -6.44
CA THR A 410 14.51 -1.75 -5.11
C THR A 410 15.30 -3.03 -4.87
N LEU A 411 15.36 -3.97 -5.82
CA LEU A 411 16.24 -5.15 -5.70
C LEU A 411 17.72 -4.75 -5.57
N ALA A 412 18.18 -3.75 -6.32
CA ALA A 412 19.54 -3.21 -6.19
C ALA A 412 19.78 -2.53 -4.82
N ASN A 413 18.80 -1.80 -4.27
CA ASN A 413 18.89 -1.21 -2.93
C ASN A 413 19.04 -2.32 -1.87
N ILE A 414 18.17 -3.33 -1.92
CA ILE A 414 18.16 -4.49 -1.01
C ILE A 414 19.52 -5.20 -1.07
N ALA A 415 20.01 -5.54 -2.26
CA ALA A 415 21.33 -6.16 -2.42
C ALA A 415 22.47 -5.28 -1.86
N SER A 416 22.42 -3.96 -2.06
CA SER A 416 23.45 -3.01 -1.60
C SER A 416 23.61 -2.92 -0.08
N GLY A 417 22.61 -3.37 0.69
CA GLY A 417 22.70 -3.51 2.14
C GLY A 417 23.54 -4.73 2.58
N PHE A 418 23.68 -5.74 1.72
CA PHE A 418 24.27 -7.05 2.05
C PHE A 418 25.61 -7.34 1.37
N VAL A 419 25.93 -6.71 0.23
CA VAL A 419 27.16 -7.01 -0.54
C VAL A 419 28.06 -5.78 -0.74
N ASN A 420 29.33 -6.02 -1.08
CA ASN A 420 30.27 -4.95 -1.45
C ASN A 420 30.04 -4.47 -2.89
N GLU A 421 30.73 -3.39 -3.28
CA GLU A 421 30.56 -2.75 -4.58
C GLU A 421 30.84 -3.68 -5.77
N ASP A 422 31.87 -4.55 -5.68
CA ASP A 422 32.16 -5.56 -6.71
C ASP A 422 30.99 -6.53 -6.93
N LYS A 423 30.41 -7.04 -5.82
CA LYS A 423 29.29 -7.98 -5.85
C LYS A 423 27.97 -7.30 -6.20
N LEU A 424 27.79 -6.03 -5.85
CA LEU A 424 26.66 -5.22 -6.29
C LEU A 424 26.72 -4.97 -7.80
N LEU A 425 27.92 -4.74 -8.35
CA LEU A 425 28.14 -4.64 -9.79
C LEU A 425 27.87 -5.97 -10.50
N GLU A 426 28.26 -7.12 -9.92
CA GLU A 426 27.92 -8.45 -10.44
C GLU A 426 26.39 -8.70 -10.42
N PHE A 427 25.73 -8.39 -9.32
CA PHE A 427 24.28 -8.50 -9.16
C PHE A 427 23.52 -7.62 -10.17
N ASN A 428 23.87 -6.33 -10.27
CA ASN A 428 23.26 -5.41 -11.24
C ASN A 428 23.51 -5.84 -12.69
N ASN A 429 24.71 -6.37 -13.00
CA ASN A 429 24.98 -6.98 -14.30
C ASN A 429 24.07 -8.18 -14.58
N LYS A 430 23.69 -8.96 -13.56
CA LYS A 430 22.79 -10.11 -13.72
C LYS A 430 21.32 -9.69 -13.83
N LEU A 431 20.86 -8.68 -13.08
CA LEU A 431 19.50 -8.09 -13.23
C LEU A 431 19.20 -7.62 -14.68
N GLU A 432 20.22 -7.19 -15.42
CA GLU A 432 20.08 -6.77 -16.83
C GLU A 432 20.18 -7.89 -17.87
N LYS A 433 20.75 -9.05 -17.51
CA LYS A 433 21.21 -10.08 -18.48
C LYS A 433 20.65 -11.49 -18.25
N ASP A 434 20.21 -11.81 -17.05
CA ASP A 434 19.57 -13.09 -16.73
C ASP A 434 18.06 -12.99 -16.98
N ASN A 435 17.54 -13.78 -17.91
CA ASN A 435 16.14 -13.70 -18.31
C ASN A 435 15.16 -13.89 -17.14
N VAL A 436 15.49 -14.70 -16.13
CA VAL A 436 14.59 -14.93 -14.99
C VAL A 436 14.51 -13.68 -14.12
N LEU A 437 15.66 -13.10 -13.73
CA LEU A 437 15.68 -11.89 -12.89
C LEU A 437 15.23 -10.64 -13.67
N LYS A 438 15.54 -10.58 -14.96
CA LYS A 438 15.13 -9.48 -15.84
C LYS A 438 13.62 -9.44 -16.05
N ASP A 439 12.96 -10.59 -16.14
CA ASP A 439 11.53 -10.70 -16.45
C ASP A 439 10.64 -10.89 -15.21
N LEU A 440 11.22 -11.03 -14.01
CA LEU A 440 10.49 -11.21 -12.74
C LEU A 440 9.53 -10.05 -12.39
N PHE A 441 9.79 -8.83 -12.87
CA PHE A 441 8.89 -7.69 -12.66
C PHE A 441 7.54 -7.83 -13.39
N LYS A 442 7.45 -8.73 -14.38
CA LYS A 442 6.26 -8.89 -15.24
C LYS A 442 5.11 -9.60 -14.54
N SER A 443 5.44 -10.64 -13.77
CA SER A 443 4.52 -11.41 -12.91
C SER A 443 4.38 -10.82 -11.51
N SER A 444 5.33 -9.99 -11.08
CA SER A 444 5.35 -9.31 -9.78
C SER A 444 4.23 -8.29 -9.61
N THR A 445 3.62 -8.27 -8.42
CA THR A 445 2.79 -7.16 -7.93
C THR A 445 3.42 -6.43 -6.75
N SER A 446 4.26 -7.11 -5.95
CA SER A 446 5.02 -6.50 -4.86
C SER A 446 6.35 -7.21 -4.56
N ILE A 447 7.22 -6.50 -3.84
CA ILE A 447 8.37 -7.04 -3.11
C ILE A 447 8.05 -6.88 -1.62
N GLU A 448 7.95 -7.99 -0.90
CA GLU A 448 7.78 -8.00 0.56
C GLU A 448 9.13 -8.31 1.25
N SER A 449 9.22 -7.97 2.53
CA SER A 449 10.31 -8.37 3.43
C SER A 449 9.78 -8.79 4.80
N PHE A 450 10.56 -9.64 5.47
CA PHE A 450 10.29 -10.10 6.83
C PHE A 450 11.60 -10.44 7.56
N ASP A 451 11.56 -10.39 8.89
CA ASP A 451 12.64 -10.84 9.74
C ASP A 451 12.35 -12.27 10.23
N LEU A 452 13.24 -13.22 9.92
CA LEU A 452 13.28 -14.55 10.53
C LEU A 452 13.96 -14.42 11.90
N LYS A 453 13.21 -14.65 12.98
CA LYS A 453 13.60 -14.38 14.36
C LYS A 453 14.24 -15.60 15.05
N GLY A 454 15.18 -15.33 15.96
CA GLY A 454 15.60 -16.31 16.97
C GLY A 454 16.29 -17.57 16.43
N LEU A 455 16.96 -17.49 15.28
CA LEU A 455 17.74 -18.61 14.74
C LEU A 455 18.96 -18.88 15.65
N GLN A 456 19.27 -20.15 15.90
CA GLN A 456 20.34 -20.61 16.79
C GLN A 456 21.18 -21.70 16.13
N LEU A 457 22.49 -21.67 16.40
CA LEU A 457 23.47 -22.67 15.97
C LEU A 457 24.08 -23.33 17.21
N LYS A 458 23.73 -24.59 17.46
CA LYS A 458 24.27 -25.39 18.55
C LYS A 458 25.50 -26.19 18.09
N LEU A 459 26.54 -26.10 18.91
CA LEU A 459 27.86 -26.71 18.69
C LEU A 459 28.00 -28.08 19.38
N GLU A 460 29.02 -28.85 19.00
CA GLU A 460 29.32 -30.16 19.60
C GLU A 460 29.65 -30.08 21.11
N ASN A 461 30.32 -29.00 21.53
CA ASN A 461 30.61 -28.69 22.94
C ASN A 461 29.34 -28.32 23.75
N GLY A 462 28.18 -28.25 23.10
CA GLY A 462 26.89 -27.89 23.71
C GLY A 462 26.61 -26.39 23.75
N TYR A 463 27.59 -25.52 23.43
CA TYR A 463 27.41 -24.09 23.31
C TYR A 463 26.40 -23.74 22.21
N VAL A 464 25.72 -22.60 22.36
CA VAL A 464 24.72 -22.11 21.41
C VAL A 464 25.06 -20.68 21.03
N HIS A 465 25.46 -20.48 19.79
CA HIS A 465 25.44 -19.15 19.17
C HIS A 465 23.98 -18.81 18.87
N ASP A 466 23.41 -17.86 19.61
CA ASP A 466 22.26 -17.11 19.11
C ASP A 466 22.73 -16.42 17.84
N LEU A 467 22.14 -16.80 16.70
CA LEU A 467 22.36 -16.08 15.47
C LEU A 467 21.54 -14.78 15.57
N GLY A 468 20.21 -14.87 15.65
CA GLY A 468 19.27 -13.74 15.90
C GLY A 468 18.32 -13.51 14.72
N ASN A 469 17.89 -12.26 14.46
CA ASN A 469 16.97 -11.91 13.37
C ASN A 469 17.66 -11.73 11.98
N ILE A 470 17.38 -12.58 10.97
CA ILE A 470 17.80 -12.34 9.56
C ILE A 470 16.66 -11.68 8.79
N SER A 471 16.94 -10.58 8.08
CA SER A 471 15.99 -10.03 7.11
C SER A 471 16.04 -10.79 5.79
N PHE A 472 14.86 -11.19 5.30
CA PHE A 472 14.61 -11.81 4.01
C PHE A 472 13.65 -10.96 3.19
N SER A 473 13.71 -11.07 1.87
CA SER A 473 12.73 -10.49 0.95
C SER A 473 12.06 -11.59 0.13
N TYR A 474 11.03 -11.28 -0.65
CA TYR A 474 10.58 -12.09 -1.79
C TYR A 474 9.63 -11.28 -2.67
N VAL A 475 9.35 -11.81 -3.85
CA VAL A 475 8.40 -11.26 -4.82
C VAL A 475 7.04 -11.93 -4.67
N VAL A 476 5.96 -11.17 -4.72
CA VAL A 476 4.59 -11.72 -4.81
C VAL A 476 4.16 -11.70 -6.27
N GLU A 477 3.78 -12.87 -6.79
CA GLU A 477 3.39 -13.05 -8.18
C GLU A 477 1.89 -13.30 -8.35
N ILE A 478 1.27 -12.60 -9.30
CA ILE A 478 -0.14 -12.82 -9.65
C ILE A 478 -0.33 -14.02 -10.57
N ASP A 479 0.39 -14.06 -11.70
CA ASP A 479 0.54 -15.23 -12.56
C ASP A 479 1.92 -15.20 -13.26
N LYS A 480 2.63 -16.32 -13.22
CA LYS A 480 3.87 -16.57 -13.98
C LYS A 480 3.68 -16.56 -15.50
N ASN A 481 2.44 -16.60 -16.01
CA ASN A 481 2.19 -16.48 -17.44
C ASN A 481 2.55 -15.08 -17.97
N ASP A 482 2.45 -14.03 -17.16
CA ASP A 482 2.85 -12.66 -17.53
C ASP A 482 4.37 -12.55 -17.81
N GLU A 483 5.21 -13.45 -17.26
CA GLU A 483 6.64 -13.56 -17.59
C GLU A 483 6.87 -13.66 -19.12
N LYS A 484 5.93 -14.28 -19.84
CA LYS A 484 6.00 -14.55 -21.30
C LYS A 484 5.69 -13.32 -22.17
N LEU A 485 5.17 -12.25 -21.59
CA LEU A 485 4.78 -11.05 -22.33
C LEU A 485 5.99 -10.20 -22.70
N ASN A 486 5.92 -9.52 -23.86
CA ASN A 486 7.01 -8.70 -24.35
C ASN A 486 6.91 -7.25 -23.85
N PHE A 487 7.26 -7.04 -22.59
CA PHE A 487 7.30 -5.71 -21.97
C PHE A 487 8.41 -4.77 -22.50
N GLU A 488 9.23 -5.20 -23.48
CA GLU A 488 10.11 -4.30 -24.25
C GLU A 488 9.40 -3.69 -25.47
N ASN A 489 8.23 -4.22 -25.87
CA ASN A 489 7.43 -3.73 -26.99
C ASN A 489 6.09 -3.19 -26.51
N LEU A 490 6.08 -1.91 -26.13
CA LEU A 490 4.91 -1.23 -25.58
C LEU A 490 3.70 -1.23 -26.54
N GLU A 491 3.92 -1.14 -27.85
CA GLU A 491 2.84 -1.22 -28.84
C GLU A 491 2.24 -2.63 -28.95
N ASN A 492 3.04 -3.68 -28.71
CA ASN A 492 2.51 -5.04 -28.57
C ASN A 492 1.75 -5.23 -27.25
N LEU A 493 2.17 -4.60 -26.14
CA LEU A 493 1.38 -4.58 -24.91
C LEU A 493 0.00 -3.94 -25.12
N LYS A 494 -0.04 -2.76 -25.78
CA LYS A 494 -1.28 -2.02 -26.08
C LYS A 494 -2.24 -2.76 -27.02
N SER A 495 -1.73 -3.55 -27.96
CA SER A 495 -2.56 -4.23 -28.97
C SER A 495 -2.99 -5.64 -28.55
N GLU A 496 -2.09 -6.44 -27.97
CA GLU A 496 -2.32 -7.87 -27.71
C GLU A 496 -1.85 -8.37 -26.34
N GLY A 497 -0.98 -7.63 -25.64
CA GLY A 497 -0.42 -8.03 -24.35
C GLY A 497 -1.40 -7.90 -23.19
N TYR A 498 -2.18 -6.81 -23.15
CA TYR A 498 -3.21 -6.59 -22.11
C TYR A 498 -4.23 -7.74 -22.06
N LYS A 499 -4.55 -8.34 -23.22
CA LYS A 499 -5.46 -9.49 -23.36
C LYS A 499 -4.96 -10.79 -22.69
N LYS A 500 -3.70 -10.81 -22.26
CA LYS A 500 -3.01 -11.99 -21.75
C LYS A 500 -2.31 -11.73 -20.41
N SER A 501 -2.55 -10.56 -19.80
CA SER A 501 -1.95 -10.16 -18.54
C SER A 501 -2.93 -10.32 -17.39
N ALA A 502 -2.53 -11.10 -16.39
CA ALA A 502 -3.26 -11.18 -15.12
C ALA A 502 -3.21 -9.87 -14.34
N VAL A 503 -2.11 -9.10 -14.46
CA VAL A 503 -2.01 -7.75 -13.89
C VAL A 503 -3.08 -6.83 -14.49
N PHE A 504 -3.23 -6.81 -15.81
CA PHE A 504 -4.25 -5.97 -16.47
C PHE A 504 -5.68 -6.42 -16.13
N ASP A 505 -5.96 -7.73 -16.18
CA ASP A 505 -7.30 -8.24 -15.86
C ASP A 505 -7.73 -7.89 -14.42
N ALA A 506 -6.77 -7.94 -13.49
CA ALA A 506 -6.98 -7.56 -12.10
C ALA A 506 -7.24 -6.06 -11.91
N TYR A 507 -6.49 -5.17 -12.57
CA TYR A 507 -6.79 -3.73 -12.57
C TYR A 507 -8.18 -3.46 -13.15
N TYR A 508 -8.47 -4.00 -14.34
CA TYR A 508 -9.75 -3.81 -15.01
C TYR A 508 -10.91 -4.22 -14.10
N LYS A 509 -10.90 -5.45 -13.58
CA LYS A 509 -11.97 -5.96 -12.72
C LYS A 509 -12.10 -5.19 -11.41
N GLY A 510 -10.99 -4.73 -10.83
CA GLY A 510 -11.00 -3.95 -9.60
C GLY A 510 -11.59 -2.55 -9.81
N ILE A 511 -11.27 -1.91 -10.93
CA ILE A 511 -11.77 -0.58 -11.30
C ILE A 511 -13.25 -0.65 -11.74
N GLU A 512 -13.63 -1.67 -12.51
CA GLU A 512 -15.01 -1.92 -12.93
C GLU A 512 -15.94 -2.10 -11.72
N VAL A 513 -15.57 -2.94 -10.75
CA VAL A 513 -16.33 -3.13 -9.50
C VAL A 513 -16.30 -1.88 -8.63
N MET A 514 -15.17 -1.17 -8.54
CA MET A 514 -15.07 0.11 -7.82
C MET A 514 -16.05 1.15 -8.37
N LEU A 515 -16.13 1.29 -9.70
CA LEU A 515 -17.06 2.21 -10.37
C LEU A 515 -18.52 1.78 -10.17
N ASP A 516 -18.84 0.50 -10.38
CA ASP A 516 -20.17 -0.06 -10.14
C ASP A 516 -20.68 0.22 -8.70
N GLN A 517 -19.84 0.00 -7.69
CA GLN A 517 -20.18 0.27 -6.29
C GLN A 517 -20.27 1.77 -5.99
N PHE A 518 -19.36 2.59 -6.54
CA PHE A 518 -19.41 4.05 -6.43
C PHE A 518 -20.71 4.61 -7.04
N HIS A 519 -21.08 4.18 -8.24
CA HIS A 519 -22.29 4.67 -8.93
C HIS A 519 -23.56 4.22 -8.21
N LYS A 520 -23.61 2.98 -7.73
CA LYS A 520 -24.74 2.47 -6.90
C LYS A 520 -24.87 3.22 -5.58
N PHE A 521 -23.76 3.53 -4.91
CA PHE A 521 -23.80 4.22 -3.61
C PHE A 521 -24.18 5.69 -3.75
N TYR A 522 -23.67 6.39 -4.78
CA TYR A 522 -24.01 7.79 -5.01
C TYR A 522 -25.36 7.97 -5.74
N GLY A 523 -25.93 6.90 -6.31
CA GLY A 523 -27.14 6.99 -7.14
C GLY A 523 -26.87 7.67 -8.49
N ILE A 524 -25.70 7.43 -9.07
CA ILE A 524 -25.28 7.95 -10.39
C ILE A 524 -25.91 7.07 -11.46
N GLN A 525 -26.92 7.62 -12.15
CA GLN A 525 -27.60 6.93 -13.27
C GLN A 525 -26.98 7.27 -14.63
N LYS A 526 -26.43 8.49 -14.78
CA LYS A 526 -25.74 8.92 -16.00
C LYS A 526 -24.95 10.20 -15.73
N ALA A 527 -23.75 10.34 -16.29
CA ALA A 527 -23.16 11.66 -16.43
C ALA A 527 -24.03 12.49 -17.40
N HIS A 528 -24.04 13.81 -17.24
CA HIS A 528 -24.76 14.70 -18.15
C HIS A 528 -23.90 15.94 -18.40
N PRO A 529 -23.99 16.54 -19.60
CA PRO A 529 -24.81 16.16 -20.77
C PRO A 529 -24.33 14.93 -21.56
N ASP A 530 -25.26 14.22 -22.19
CA ASP A 530 -24.98 13.21 -23.23
C ASP A 530 -24.79 13.92 -24.59
N TYR A 531 -23.61 13.77 -25.20
CA TYR A 531 -23.23 14.41 -26.47
C TYR A 531 -23.75 13.66 -27.72
N LYS A 532 -24.47 12.53 -27.58
CA LYS A 532 -24.85 11.67 -28.72
C LYS A 532 -25.81 12.30 -29.73
N THR A 533 -26.60 13.31 -29.36
CA THR A 533 -27.70 13.83 -30.21
C THR A 533 -27.52 15.28 -30.66
N SER A 534 -26.85 16.13 -29.86
CA SER A 534 -26.59 17.53 -30.19
C SER A 534 -25.48 18.09 -29.30
N GLU A 535 -24.89 19.22 -29.69
CA GLU A 535 -24.07 20.00 -28.76
C GLU A 535 -24.95 20.48 -27.58
N PRO A 536 -24.54 20.29 -26.32
CA PRO A 536 -25.38 20.61 -25.18
C PRO A 536 -25.43 22.11 -24.90
N SER A 537 -26.51 22.51 -24.23
CA SER A 537 -26.73 23.90 -23.84
C SER A 537 -25.61 24.42 -22.92
N TYR A 538 -25.32 25.72 -23.02
CA TYR A 538 -24.27 26.39 -22.26
C TYR A 538 -24.20 26.09 -20.73
N PRO A 539 -25.31 25.95 -19.97
CA PRO A 539 -25.24 25.59 -18.55
C PRO A 539 -24.82 24.13 -18.35
N LEU A 540 -25.25 23.22 -19.22
CA LEU A 540 -24.87 21.80 -19.14
C LEU A 540 -23.36 21.60 -19.43
N LYS A 541 -22.71 22.47 -20.21
CA LYS A 541 -21.24 22.44 -20.49
C LYS A 541 -20.32 22.66 -19.27
N ARG A 542 -20.85 22.75 -18.05
CA ARG A 542 -20.12 22.81 -16.76
C ARG A 542 -20.59 21.79 -15.72
N LEU A 543 -21.67 21.06 -16.02
CA LEU A 543 -22.09 19.92 -15.21
C LEU A 543 -21.05 18.80 -15.34
N LEU A 544 -20.68 18.17 -14.22
CA LEU A 544 -19.73 17.05 -14.20
C LEU A 544 -20.50 15.72 -14.26
N PHE A 545 -21.51 15.56 -13.41
CA PHE A 545 -22.43 14.40 -13.40
C PHE A 545 -23.73 14.73 -12.67
N ASN A 546 -24.69 13.80 -12.76
CA ASN A 546 -25.97 13.83 -12.03
C ASN A 546 -26.05 12.66 -11.04
N MET A 547 -26.72 12.85 -9.91
CA MET A 547 -26.91 11.80 -8.90
C MET A 547 -28.23 11.96 -8.11
N THR A 548 -28.87 10.85 -7.75
CA THR A 548 -30.01 10.85 -6.81
C THR A 548 -29.57 10.97 -5.36
N GLY A 549 -28.30 10.68 -5.05
CA GLY A 549 -27.74 10.68 -3.69
C GLY A 549 -28.15 9.49 -2.82
N LYS A 550 -28.94 8.55 -3.36
CA LYS A 550 -29.56 7.47 -2.59
C LYS A 550 -28.92 6.11 -2.90
N PRO A 551 -28.07 5.56 -2.02
CA PRO A 551 -27.71 4.14 -2.06
C PRO A 551 -28.97 3.28 -1.87
N SER A 552 -29.13 2.24 -2.70
CA SER A 552 -30.31 1.37 -2.63
C SER A 552 -30.39 0.62 -1.29
N SER A 553 -31.55 0.72 -0.64
CA SER A 553 -31.91 -0.02 0.59
C SER A 553 -31.07 0.30 1.85
N LEU A 554 -30.41 1.46 1.92
CA LEU A 554 -29.58 1.85 3.07
C LEU A 554 -30.35 2.75 4.04
N LYS A 555 -30.26 2.45 5.35
CA LYS A 555 -30.83 3.24 6.44
C LYS A 555 -29.74 3.97 7.24
N ASP A 556 -30.02 5.19 7.69
CA ASP A 556 -29.14 5.95 8.56
C ASP A 556 -29.24 5.52 10.04
N SER A 557 -28.51 6.20 10.93
CA SER A 557 -28.50 5.95 12.37
C SER A 557 -29.83 6.25 13.08
N GLU A 558 -30.75 6.96 12.43
CA GLU A 558 -32.11 7.25 12.91
C GLU A 558 -33.17 6.34 12.24
N ASN A 559 -32.75 5.36 11.43
CA ASN A 559 -33.58 4.45 10.64
C ASN A 559 -34.41 5.15 9.53
N SER A 560 -34.01 6.36 9.12
CA SER A 560 -34.47 7.04 7.91
C SER A 560 -33.69 6.55 6.68
N ASP A 561 -34.20 6.77 5.46
CA ASP A 561 -33.46 6.40 4.25
C ASP A 561 -32.23 7.30 4.07
N PHE A 562 -31.03 6.71 4.06
CA PHE A 562 -29.79 7.47 3.95
C PHE A 562 -29.68 8.12 2.57
N ASN A 563 -29.34 9.42 2.55
CA ASN A 563 -29.30 10.23 1.35
C ASN A 563 -28.16 11.25 1.44
N ILE A 564 -27.19 11.14 0.53
CA ILE A 564 -25.99 12.00 0.48
C ILE A 564 -26.36 13.48 0.34
N TRP A 565 -27.45 13.81 -0.35
CA TRP A 565 -27.90 15.20 -0.45
C TRP A 565 -28.29 15.80 0.89
N ASP A 566 -28.89 14.98 1.76
CA ASP A 566 -29.42 15.44 3.04
C ASP A 566 -28.28 15.53 4.07
N GLU A 567 -27.25 14.67 3.97
CA GLU A 567 -25.98 14.83 4.71
C GLU A 567 -25.15 16.04 4.24
N TRP A 568 -25.09 16.30 2.94
CA TRP A 568 -24.45 17.52 2.40
C TRP A 568 -25.21 18.79 2.81
N GLU A 569 -26.54 18.77 2.86
CA GLU A 569 -27.35 19.89 3.37
C GLU A 569 -27.20 20.07 4.89
N LYS A 570 -27.17 18.98 5.68
CA LYS A 570 -26.83 19.01 7.12
C LYS A 570 -25.46 19.65 7.36
N TYR A 571 -24.44 19.31 6.56
CA TYR A 571 -23.09 19.88 6.66
C TYR A 571 -23.05 21.37 6.28
N LEU A 572 -23.63 21.74 5.13
CA LEU A 572 -23.63 23.13 4.65
C LEU A 572 -24.35 24.09 5.59
N ASN A 573 -25.42 23.64 6.25
CA ASN A 573 -26.15 24.42 7.26
C ASN A 573 -25.37 24.63 8.58
N GLN A 574 -24.21 23.97 8.77
CA GLN A 574 -23.36 24.10 9.96
C GLN A 574 -22.14 25.01 9.76
N THR A 575 -21.81 25.43 8.54
CA THR A 575 -20.61 26.25 8.27
C THR A 575 -20.93 27.74 8.16
N GLU A 576 -19.99 28.60 8.58
CA GLU A 576 -20.18 30.05 8.49
C GLU A 576 -20.31 30.50 7.02
N ASN A 577 -21.42 31.17 6.70
CA ASN A 577 -21.78 31.61 5.34
C ASN A 577 -21.86 30.46 4.32
N ASN A 578 -22.16 29.23 4.76
CA ASN A 578 -22.25 28.01 3.96
C ASN A 578 -20.95 27.67 3.20
N ARG A 579 -19.78 28.17 3.65
CA ARG A 579 -18.49 27.90 2.99
C ARG A 579 -18.02 26.47 3.28
N ILE A 580 -17.38 25.84 2.30
CA ILE A 580 -16.65 24.58 2.48
C ILE A 580 -15.15 24.86 2.38
N ASP A 581 -14.39 24.52 3.42
CA ASP A 581 -12.92 24.70 3.46
C ASP A 581 -12.13 23.41 3.14
N ASP A 582 -12.73 22.22 3.29
CA ASP A 582 -12.16 20.94 2.81
C ASP A 582 -13.12 20.28 1.82
N TRP A 583 -13.01 20.67 0.55
CA TRP A 583 -13.84 20.16 -0.55
C TRP A 583 -13.68 18.66 -0.76
N THR A 584 -12.47 18.13 -0.57
CA THR A 584 -12.22 16.70 -0.75
C THR A 584 -12.90 15.89 0.35
N SER A 585 -12.85 16.33 1.61
CA SER A 585 -13.62 15.66 2.68
C SER A 585 -15.14 15.79 2.49
N PHE A 586 -15.63 16.92 1.94
CA PHE A 586 -17.04 17.08 1.59
C PHE A 586 -17.51 16.06 0.53
N TYR A 587 -16.88 16.05 -0.65
CA TYR A 587 -17.26 15.12 -1.72
C TYR A 587 -16.97 13.66 -1.38
N SER A 588 -15.92 13.39 -0.61
CA SER A 588 -15.56 12.03 -0.18
C SER A 588 -16.37 11.52 1.01
N LEU A 589 -17.28 12.30 1.59
CA LEU A 589 -18.01 11.95 2.81
C LEU A 589 -17.07 11.60 4.00
N ASP A 590 -15.96 12.31 4.12
CA ASP A 590 -14.99 12.21 5.23
C ASP A 590 -15.16 13.36 6.27
N PHE A 591 -16.21 14.17 6.14
CA PHE A 591 -16.44 15.36 6.96
C PHE A 591 -17.07 15.07 8.34
N ASP A 592 -17.82 13.97 8.46
CA ASP A 592 -18.44 13.51 9.70
C ASP A 592 -18.05 12.04 9.98
N VAL A 593 -18.05 11.63 11.26
CA VAL A 593 -17.62 10.30 11.69
C VAL A 593 -18.63 9.21 11.33
N ASP A 594 -19.92 9.44 11.50
CA ASP A 594 -20.96 8.44 11.22
C ASP A 594 -21.25 8.35 9.72
N VAL A 595 -21.26 9.47 8.99
CA VAL A 595 -21.35 9.46 7.52
C VAL A 595 -20.14 8.75 6.90
N LYS A 596 -18.93 9.00 7.42
CA LYS A 596 -17.71 8.29 6.99
C LYS A 596 -17.77 6.80 7.32
N LYS A 597 -18.34 6.42 8.47
CA LYS A 597 -18.57 5.02 8.83
C LYS A 597 -19.52 4.34 7.85
N VAL A 598 -20.62 4.98 7.47
CA VAL A 598 -21.55 4.45 6.44
C VAL A 598 -20.82 4.21 5.11
N LYS A 599 -19.94 5.13 4.68
CA LYS A 599 -19.08 4.93 3.50
C LYS A 599 -18.15 3.72 3.66
N GLU A 600 -17.50 3.55 4.81
CA GLU A 600 -16.60 2.42 5.07
C GLU A 600 -17.35 1.08 5.12
N GLU A 601 -18.52 1.03 5.76
CA GLU A 601 -19.34 -0.18 5.93
C GLU A 601 -20.13 -0.59 4.68
N HIS A 602 -20.51 0.34 3.79
CA HIS A 602 -21.38 0.06 2.64
C HIS A 602 -20.82 0.38 1.24
N LEU A 603 -19.84 1.27 1.11
CA LEU A 603 -19.16 1.52 -0.18
C LEU A 603 -17.83 0.76 -0.27
N ILE A 604 -16.91 1.02 0.66
CA ILE A 604 -15.53 0.54 0.57
C ILE A 604 -15.45 -0.97 0.86
N SER A 605 -16.27 -1.48 1.78
CA SER A 605 -16.41 -2.91 2.10
C SER A 605 -16.70 -3.81 0.90
N ASN A 606 -17.39 -3.28 -0.13
CA ASN A 606 -17.77 -4.00 -1.34
C ASN A 606 -16.77 -3.85 -2.49
N MET A 607 -15.69 -3.10 -2.32
CA MET A 607 -14.64 -2.91 -3.32
C MET A 607 -13.53 -3.96 -3.23
N LEU A 608 -13.00 -4.40 -4.38
CA LEU A 608 -11.93 -5.39 -4.45
C LEU A 608 -10.56 -4.72 -4.24
N GLY A 609 -9.84 -5.08 -3.18
CA GLY A 609 -8.47 -4.63 -2.90
C GLY A 609 -8.33 -3.18 -2.40
N ILE A 610 -9.42 -2.43 -2.27
CA ILE A 610 -9.41 -1.00 -1.89
C ILE A 610 -9.66 -0.83 -0.38
N LYS A 611 -9.01 0.16 0.22
CA LYS A 611 -9.32 0.73 1.55
C LYS A 611 -9.49 2.25 1.51
N ASN A 612 -8.79 2.92 0.61
CA ASN A 612 -8.86 4.36 0.44
C ASN A 612 -9.76 4.67 -0.76
N PHE A 613 -10.87 5.36 -0.53
CA PHE A 613 -11.72 5.88 -1.60
C PHE A 613 -12.04 7.36 -1.34
N LYS A 614 -11.74 8.21 -2.34
CA LYS A 614 -12.01 9.65 -2.32
C LYS A 614 -12.52 10.17 -3.66
N VAL A 615 -13.58 10.97 -3.60
CA VAL A 615 -13.94 11.93 -4.65
C VAL A 615 -13.29 13.26 -4.26
N PHE A 616 -12.41 13.80 -5.11
CA PHE A 616 -11.60 14.97 -4.75
C PHE A 616 -11.86 16.15 -5.68
N GLN A 617 -11.68 17.36 -5.12
CA GLN A 617 -11.49 18.59 -5.88
C GLN A 617 -10.31 19.35 -5.26
N ASP A 618 -9.36 19.79 -6.08
CA ASP A 618 -8.21 20.57 -5.67
C ASP A 618 -8.36 22.04 -6.09
N GLN A 619 -7.68 22.95 -5.37
CA GLN A 619 -7.68 24.40 -5.62
C GLN A 619 -6.30 24.88 -6.05
N ALA A 620 -6.28 25.80 -7.02
CA ALA A 620 -5.09 26.60 -7.28
C ALA A 620 -4.85 27.57 -6.09
N LYS A 621 -3.87 27.25 -5.23
CA LYS A 621 -3.52 27.94 -3.96
C LYS A 621 -3.31 29.46 -4.01
N GLN A 622 -3.33 30.07 -5.19
CA GLN A 622 -3.28 31.53 -5.35
C GLN A 622 -4.66 32.20 -5.20
N HIS A 623 -5.75 31.42 -5.13
CA HIS A 623 -7.14 31.91 -5.22
C HIS A 623 -8.10 31.34 -4.15
N GLU A 624 -7.61 30.88 -3.00
CA GLU A 624 -8.40 30.19 -1.94
C GLU A 624 -9.59 31.01 -1.37
N TYR A 625 -9.57 32.34 -1.56
CA TYR A 625 -10.63 33.26 -1.13
C TYR A 625 -11.65 33.60 -2.23
N GLU A 626 -11.47 33.07 -3.45
CA GLU A 626 -12.21 33.48 -4.64
C GLU A 626 -13.21 32.44 -5.16
N GLN A 627 -13.31 31.25 -4.54
CA GLN A 627 -14.31 30.24 -4.89
C GLN A 627 -15.07 29.66 -3.68
N GLU A 628 -16.37 29.52 -3.85
CA GLU A 628 -17.36 29.03 -2.89
C GLU A 628 -18.06 27.78 -3.44
N ILE A 629 -18.61 26.95 -2.56
CA ILE A 629 -19.51 25.83 -2.90
C ILE A 629 -20.73 25.92 -1.99
N TYR A 630 -21.92 25.70 -2.53
CA TYR A 630 -23.18 25.65 -1.77
C TYR A 630 -24.22 24.77 -2.51
N TYR A 631 -25.40 24.60 -1.92
CA TYR A 631 -26.51 23.82 -2.46
C TYR A 631 -27.65 24.76 -2.92
N GLU A 632 -28.16 24.56 -4.15
CA GLU A 632 -29.43 25.16 -4.62
C GLU A 632 -30.46 24.03 -4.69
N ASN A 633 -31.59 24.15 -3.98
CA ASN A 633 -32.65 23.14 -3.94
C ASN A 633 -33.62 23.22 -5.14
N GLU A 634 -33.57 24.31 -5.90
CA GLU A 634 -34.41 24.57 -7.08
C GLU A 634 -33.55 25.00 -8.28
N SER A 635 -34.05 24.76 -9.50
CA SER A 635 -33.36 25.14 -10.73
C SER A 635 -33.45 26.66 -10.95
N TYR A 636 -32.29 27.33 -11.04
CA TYR A 636 -32.19 28.79 -10.99
C TYR A 636 -31.80 29.40 -12.34
N GLN A 637 -32.09 30.69 -12.53
CA GLN A 637 -31.61 31.46 -13.69
C GLN A 637 -30.51 32.46 -13.32
N ARG A 638 -29.63 32.75 -14.29
CA ARG A 638 -28.66 33.86 -14.28
C ARG A 638 -28.66 34.54 -15.66
N SER A 639 -28.51 35.86 -15.69
CA SER A 639 -28.48 36.66 -16.92
C SER A 639 -27.03 36.98 -17.31
N TYR A 640 -26.64 36.64 -18.54
CA TYR A 640 -25.29 36.88 -19.05
C TYR A 640 -25.21 38.22 -19.80
N GLU A 641 -24.71 39.24 -19.10
CA GLU A 641 -24.70 40.66 -19.50
C GLU A 641 -24.21 40.94 -20.92
N LYS A 642 -23.21 40.18 -21.39
CA LYS A 642 -22.55 40.43 -22.69
C LYS A 642 -23.48 40.17 -23.89
N ASN A 643 -24.49 39.30 -23.74
CA ASN A 643 -25.38 38.87 -24.84
C ASN A 643 -26.89 38.93 -24.50
N ASN A 644 -27.30 39.40 -23.32
CA ASN A 644 -28.69 39.30 -22.81
C ASN A 644 -29.27 37.87 -22.80
N LEU A 645 -28.42 36.85 -22.61
CA LEU A 645 -28.85 35.45 -22.52
C LEU A 645 -29.23 35.11 -21.07
N ASN A 646 -30.50 34.76 -20.84
CA ASN A 646 -30.93 34.12 -19.60
C ASN A 646 -30.63 32.63 -19.66
N VAL A 647 -29.89 32.13 -18.67
CA VAL A 647 -29.38 30.76 -18.61
C VAL A 647 -29.97 30.06 -17.38
N THR A 648 -30.70 28.96 -17.60
CA THR A 648 -31.21 28.10 -16.52
C THR A 648 -30.20 27.02 -16.15
N PHE A 649 -29.87 26.92 -14.86
CA PHE A 649 -29.03 25.88 -14.29
C PHE A 649 -29.87 24.89 -13.45
N PRO A 650 -29.50 23.60 -13.40
CA PRO A 650 -30.20 22.61 -12.58
C PRO A 650 -29.90 22.81 -11.08
N LYS A 651 -30.79 22.33 -10.21
CA LYS A 651 -30.54 22.20 -8.77
C LYS A 651 -29.41 21.20 -8.44
N GLY A 652 -28.79 21.32 -7.27
CA GLY A 652 -27.70 20.45 -6.80
C GLY A 652 -26.53 21.22 -6.18
N ILE A 653 -25.32 20.68 -6.28
CA ILE A 653 -24.10 21.35 -5.81
C ILE A 653 -23.67 22.40 -6.83
N VAL A 654 -23.57 23.62 -6.35
CA VAL A 654 -23.24 24.83 -7.12
C VAL A 654 -21.93 25.39 -6.62
N THR A 655 -21.06 25.79 -7.55
CA THR A 655 -19.85 26.55 -7.23
C THR A 655 -19.94 27.97 -7.77
N LYS A 656 -19.45 28.92 -6.99
CA LYS A 656 -19.47 30.35 -7.29
C LYS A 656 -18.05 30.89 -7.20
N GLY A 657 -17.60 31.58 -8.23
CA GLY A 657 -16.20 31.93 -8.40
C GLY A 657 -15.96 33.35 -8.89
N ARG A 658 -14.84 33.93 -8.45
CA ARG A 658 -14.25 35.17 -8.96
C ARG A 658 -12.92 34.81 -9.62
N ARG A 659 -12.60 35.44 -10.76
CA ARG A 659 -11.32 35.33 -11.49
C ARG A 659 -10.83 33.91 -11.82
N ASN A 660 -11.10 33.47 -13.04
CA ASN A 660 -10.32 32.44 -13.76
C ASN A 660 -10.01 31.14 -12.96
N THR A 661 -10.91 30.70 -12.09
CA THR A 661 -10.60 29.56 -11.22
C THR A 661 -10.42 28.28 -12.03
N HIS A 662 -9.43 27.49 -11.62
CA HIS A 662 -9.11 26.19 -12.23
C HIS A 662 -9.95 25.09 -11.59
N LEU A 663 -10.21 24.01 -12.32
CA LEU A 663 -10.81 22.80 -11.78
C LEU A 663 -9.86 21.62 -11.95
N GLU A 664 -9.50 20.97 -10.84
CA GLU A 664 -8.93 19.62 -10.83
C GLU A 664 -9.85 18.74 -9.99
N PHE A 665 -10.52 17.77 -10.62
CA PHE A 665 -11.57 16.93 -10.03
C PHE A 665 -11.39 15.46 -10.42
N GLY A 666 -11.76 14.53 -9.55
CA GLY A 666 -11.73 13.11 -9.91
C GLY A 666 -11.84 12.11 -8.76
N LEU A 667 -11.30 10.91 -9.00
CA LEU A 667 -11.34 9.78 -8.08
C LEU A 667 -9.91 9.37 -7.67
N LEU A 668 -9.67 9.24 -6.38
CA LEU A 668 -8.42 8.72 -5.83
C LEU A 668 -8.69 7.47 -4.99
N THR A 669 -8.08 6.35 -5.41
CA THR A 669 -8.20 5.03 -4.79
C THR A 669 -6.86 4.30 -4.81
N ASP A 670 -6.77 3.16 -4.12
CA ASP A 670 -5.56 2.31 -4.13
C ASP A 670 -5.28 1.66 -5.52
N LEU A 671 -6.27 1.60 -6.43
CA LEU A 671 -6.16 1.02 -7.77
C LEU A 671 -6.12 2.06 -8.91
N LEU A 672 -6.71 3.24 -8.71
CA LEU A 672 -6.89 4.27 -9.74
C LEU A 672 -6.82 5.67 -9.14
N ASN A 673 -6.06 6.54 -9.80
CA ASN A 673 -6.01 7.98 -9.59
C ASN A 673 -6.46 8.67 -10.90
N PHE A 674 -7.77 8.86 -11.05
CA PHE A 674 -8.37 9.54 -12.20
C PHE A 674 -8.46 11.04 -11.95
N LYS A 675 -8.00 11.85 -12.91
CA LYS A 675 -7.97 13.32 -12.80
C LYS A 675 -8.46 14.01 -14.06
N LEU A 676 -9.55 14.78 -13.95
CA LEU A 676 -9.95 15.77 -14.93
C LEU A 676 -9.41 17.14 -14.52
N LYS A 677 -8.51 17.71 -15.34
CA LYS A 677 -7.96 19.06 -15.16
C LYS A 677 -8.54 20.00 -16.21
N VAL A 678 -8.97 21.18 -15.80
CA VAL A 678 -9.53 22.25 -16.65
C VAL A 678 -8.76 23.54 -16.44
N ALA A 679 -8.40 24.19 -17.55
CA ALA A 679 -7.70 25.48 -17.58
C ALA A 679 -8.55 26.64 -17.02
N GLU A 680 -7.93 27.81 -16.92
CA GLU A 680 -8.54 29.08 -16.46
C GLU A 680 -9.96 29.34 -17.00
N GLY A 681 -10.85 29.77 -16.10
CA GLY A 681 -12.16 30.33 -16.46
C GLY A 681 -13.34 29.35 -16.39
N PHE A 682 -13.17 28.20 -15.72
CA PHE A 682 -14.28 27.27 -15.46
C PHE A 682 -15.44 27.98 -14.74
N THR A 683 -15.11 28.80 -13.72
CA THR A 683 -16.02 29.82 -13.18
C THR A 683 -15.77 31.18 -13.86
N TYR A 684 -16.84 31.94 -14.10
CA TYR A 684 -16.79 33.20 -14.85
C TYR A 684 -17.41 34.35 -14.06
N TYR A 685 -16.72 35.50 -14.03
CA TYR A 685 -17.12 36.69 -13.26
C TYR A 685 -18.55 37.19 -13.56
N THR A 686 -19.02 37.01 -14.80
CA THR A 686 -20.36 37.42 -15.27
C THR A 686 -21.43 36.33 -15.20
N LEU A 687 -21.10 35.12 -14.74
CA LEU A 687 -22.09 34.05 -14.46
C LEU A 687 -22.39 33.94 -12.96
N GLY A 688 -21.40 34.24 -12.11
CA GLY A 688 -21.52 34.19 -10.66
C GLY A 688 -21.52 32.77 -10.10
N ALA A 689 -22.47 31.92 -10.51
CA ALA A 689 -22.73 30.61 -9.92
C ALA A 689 -23.10 29.55 -10.98
N VAL A 690 -22.49 28.37 -10.92
CA VAL A 690 -22.71 27.26 -11.88
C VAL A 690 -22.86 25.91 -11.16
N THR A 691 -23.85 25.11 -11.54
CA THR A 691 -24.06 23.76 -11.00
C THR A 691 -23.04 22.79 -11.58
N ILE A 692 -22.37 22.05 -10.71
CA ILE A 692 -21.31 21.07 -11.05
C ILE A 692 -21.73 19.63 -10.77
N ILE A 693 -22.62 19.40 -9.81
CA ILE A 693 -23.27 18.09 -9.58
C ILE A 693 -24.77 18.32 -9.50
N GLY A 694 -25.55 17.72 -10.39
CA GLY A 694 -27.00 17.90 -10.44
C GLY A 694 -27.77 16.92 -9.56
N LYS A 695 -28.76 17.42 -8.80
CA LYS A 695 -29.68 16.59 -8.00
C LYS A 695 -30.83 16.09 -8.86
N LEU A 696 -30.96 14.77 -8.96
CA LEU A 696 -32.13 14.11 -9.55
C LEU A 696 -33.11 13.71 -8.44
N ASP A 697 -34.41 13.91 -8.70
CA ASP A 697 -35.48 13.36 -7.87
C ASP A 697 -35.95 12.03 -8.46
N ASP A 698 -36.32 11.07 -7.61
CA ASP A 698 -36.60 9.68 -8.00
C ASP A 698 -37.76 9.50 -9.00
N GLN A 699 -38.62 10.51 -9.18
CA GLN A 699 -39.81 10.43 -10.04
C GLN A 699 -39.50 10.54 -11.55
N ASN A 700 -38.31 11.01 -11.94
CA ASN A 700 -37.98 11.25 -13.36
C ASN A 700 -37.30 10.06 -14.07
N GLY A 701 -37.34 8.85 -13.48
CA GLY A 701 -36.76 7.65 -14.07
C GLY A 701 -37.36 7.19 -15.42
N ASN A 702 -38.45 7.80 -15.90
CA ASN A 702 -39.01 7.53 -17.23
C ASN A 702 -39.90 8.66 -17.79
N GLN A 703 -39.41 9.90 -17.89
CA GLN A 703 -40.08 10.96 -18.69
C GLN A 703 -39.10 11.76 -19.57
N ASP A 704 -39.11 11.38 -20.85
CA ASP A 704 -38.88 12.12 -22.10
C ASP A 704 -38.02 13.41 -22.13
N GLY A 705 -37.12 13.43 -23.11
CA GLY A 705 -36.54 14.66 -23.65
C GLY A 705 -37.52 15.44 -24.55
N ASN A 706 -37.04 16.53 -25.15
CA ASN A 706 -37.87 17.49 -25.89
C ASN A 706 -38.83 16.84 -26.92
N LYS A 707 -40.13 17.02 -26.66
CA LYS A 707 -41.25 16.83 -27.58
C LYS A 707 -40.99 17.50 -28.94
N PRO A 708 -40.97 16.77 -30.06
CA PRO A 708 -41.08 17.37 -31.39
C PRO A 708 -42.54 17.77 -31.64
N ASP A 709 -42.80 19.03 -31.96
CA ASP A 709 -44.10 19.40 -32.52
C ASP A 709 -44.21 18.87 -33.96
N GLY A 710 -45.41 18.38 -34.29
CA GLY A 710 -45.57 17.42 -35.38
C GLY A 710 -45.71 18.02 -36.77
N ASN A 711 -45.75 17.12 -37.75
CA ASN A 711 -46.55 17.34 -38.95
C ASN A 711 -47.43 16.11 -39.21
N GLN A 712 -48.60 16.32 -39.80
CA GLN A 712 -49.55 15.26 -40.14
C GLN A 712 -49.34 14.80 -41.58
N ASP A 713 -49.46 13.51 -41.82
CA ASP A 713 -50.44 12.99 -42.80
C ASP A 713 -50.70 11.52 -42.49
N GLY A 714 -51.93 11.06 -42.72
CA GLY A 714 -52.41 9.77 -42.22
C GLY A 714 -52.86 8.81 -43.31
N ASN A 715 -52.98 7.53 -42.95
CA ASN A 715 -53.95 6.65 -43.59
C ASN A 715 -54.49 5.60 -42.61
N LYS A 716 -55.69 5.08 -42.92
CA LYS A 716 -56.54 4.29 -42.01
C LYS A 716 -56.49 2.79 -42.38
N PRO A 717 -56.58 1.84 -41.42
CA PRO A 717 -56.38 0.42 -41.71
C PRO A 717 -57.64 -0.35 -42.12
N ASP A 718 -57.45 -1.28 -43.07
CA ASP A 718 -58.23 -2.47 -43.41
C ASP A 718 -57.23 -3.47 -44.08
N GLY A 719 -57.39 -4.79 -44.11
CA GLY A 719 -58.46 -5.64 -43.57
C GLY A 719 -58.13 -7.15 -43.75
N ASN A 720 -59.16 -7.98 -43.91
CA ASN A 720 -59.14 -9.44 -44.14
C ASN A 720 -58.60 -9.85 -45.55
N GLN A 721 -58.26 -11.09 -45.95
CA GLN A 721 -58.27 -12.49 -45.41
C GLN A 721 -57.27 -13.34 -46.29
N ASP A 722 -56.97 -14.66 -46.16
CA ASP A 722 -57.45 -15.79 -45.35
C ASP A 722 -56.41 -16.96 -45.30
N GLY A 723 -56.67 -17.99 -44.47
CA GLY A 723 -56.45 -19.42 -44.75
C GLY A 723 -55.02 -20.00 -44.55
N ASN A 724 -54.77 -21.05 -43.75
CA ASN A 724 -55.59 -22.21 -43.36
C ASN A 724 -55.24 -22.76 -41.95
N LYS A 725 -56.04 -23.72 -41.46
CA LYS A 725 -55.91 -24.51 -40.21
C LYS A 725 -56.72 -25.83 -40.38
N PRO A 726 -56.67 -26.84 -39.47
CA PRO A 726 -55.66 -27.27 -38.49
C PRO A 726 -55.28 -28.77 -38.65
N ASP A 727 -54.54 -29.34 -37.69
CA ASP A 727 -54.86 -30.58 -36.94
C ASP A 727 -53.81 -30.72 -35.79
N GLY A 728 -54.19 -30.67 -34.51
CA GLY A 728 -54.43 -31.83 -33.62
C GLY A 728 -53.24 -31.99 -32.64
N ASN A 729 -53.35 -32.24 -31.33
CA ASN A 729 -54.50 -32.56 -30.48
C ASN A 729 -54.32 -31.99 -29.05
N GLN A 730 -55.45 -31.85 -28.32
CA GLN A 730 -55.73 -32.09 -26.89
C GLN A 730 -54.59 -32.62 -25.98
N ASP A 731 -54.47 -32.35 -24.65
CA ASP A 731 -55.06 -31.42 -23.66
C ASP A 731 -54.25 -31.57 -22.31
N GLY A 732 -54.42 -30.85 -21.18
CA GLY A 732 -55.33 -29.75 -20.80
C GLY A 732 -55.27 -29.42 -19.27
N ASN A 733 -55.89 -28.30 -18.87
CA ASN A 733 -56.33 -27.87 -17.50
C ASN A 733 -55.41 -27.89 -16.23
N LYS A 734 -54.91 -26.69 -15.91
CA LYS A 734 -55.12 -25.85 -14.68
C LYS A 734 -54.84 -26.33 -13.21
N PRO A 735 -54.63 -25.38 -12.26
CA PRO A 735 -54.20 -25.64 -10.86
C PRO A 735 -55.29 -25.42 -9.79
N ASP A 736 -54.96 -25.80 -8.54
CA ASP A 736 -55.23 -25.15 -7.24
C ASP A 736 -54.42 -25.93 -6.16
N GLY A 737 -54.13 -25.46 -4.94
CA GLY A 737 -54.44 -24.20 -4.24
C GLY A 737 -53.55 -24.05 -2.97
N ASN A 738 -53.88 -23.12 -2.07
CA ASN A 738 -53.03 -22.72 -0.92
C ASN A 738 -53.64 -23.13 0.44
N GLN A 739 -52.88 -23.74 1.36
CA GLN A 739 -53.13 -23.65 2.82
C GLN A 739 -52.03 -24.23 3.74
N ASP A 740 -52.10 -23.87 5.02
CA ASP A 740 -51.03 -23.85 6.01
C ASP A 740 -50.72 -25.17 6.77
N GLY A 741 -49.44 -25.35 7.10
CA GLY A 741 -48.95 -25.52 8.48
C GLY A 741 -49.36 -26.73 9.33
N ASN A 742 -48.43 -27.67 9.53
CA ASN A 742 -48.01 -28.13 10.87
C ASN A 742 -46.74 -29.03 10.86
N LYS A 743 -46.08 -29.15 12.03
CA LYS A 743 -44.84 -29.93 12.27
C LYS A 743 -44.63 -30.07 13.79
N PRO A 744 -43.98 -31.13 14.35
CA PRO A 744 -43.71 -32.49 13.86
C PRO A 744 -44.37 -33.58 14.75
N ASP A 745 -44.16 -34.88 14.43
CA ASP A 745 -43.56 -35.92 15.31
C ASP A 745 -43.88 -37.34 14.79
N GLY A 746 -43.16 -38.38 15.26
CA GLY A 746 -43.62 -39.79 15.11
C GLY A 746 -42.73 -40.82 14.39
N ASN A 747 -41.43 -40.86 14.71
CA ASN A 747 -40.58 -42.07 14.84
C ASN A 747 -40.70 -43.30 13.88
N GLN A 748 -39.58 -43.56 13.17
CA GLN A 748 -38.94 -44.87 12.91
C GLN A 748 -39.46 -45.93 11.92
N ASP A 749 -38.46 -46.67 11.43
CA ASP A 749 -38.38 -48.04 10.87
C ASP A 749 -39.27 -48.40 9.67
N GLY A 750 -38.60 -48.78 8.56
CA GLY A 750 -39.24 -49.33 7.37
C GLY A 750 -38.61 -50.66 6.93
N ASN A 751 -39.24 -51.39 6.02
CA ASN A 751 -38.58 -52.47 5.29
C ASN A 751 -39.25 -52.82 3.94
N ASN A 752 -38.40 -53.18 2.97
CA ASN A 752 -38.62 -54.04 1.80
C ASN A 752 -39.80 -53.86 0.82
N GLN A 753 -39.38 -53.71 -0.46
CA GLN A 753 -39.85 -54.44 -1.65
C GLN A 753 -41.29 -54.24 -2.17
N LYS A 754 -41.37 -53.53 -3.30
CA LYS A 754 -41.40 -54.23 -4.60
C LYS A 754 -40.74 -53.43 -5.72
#